data_AF-A0A7C1RKP2-F1
#
_entry.id   AF-A0A7C1RKP2-F1
#
_cell.length_a   1.000
_cell.length_b   1.000
_cell.length_c   1.000
_cell.angle_alpha   90.00
_cell.angle_beta   90.00
_cell.angle_gamma   90.00
#
_symmetry.space_group_name_H-M   'P 1'
#
loop_
_entity.id
_entity.type
_entity.pdbx_description
1 polymer ?
#
loop_
_entity_poly.entity_id
_entity_poly.type
_entity_poly.pdbx_seq_one_letter_code
_entity_poly.pdbx_strand_id
1 'polypeptide(L)'
;MWDTVFRDVGPCTLQTTGSAMNRDEVISIFERFSALQQQPLPAISDGIVGDTIRNACTRPEFAPLLPEIEIKTDKSMGLPFRVTPTHAIILDEAAMGETALMAFHLRHALELTILLRLLPSEHRAAIAIAAINTALSYYAQLMDYEKEIIEAGVDAWMKPLLVFATEGRLLNKPIEQVCQYLSGFLNQLLPLQCTVLNDSHNVTTHAIHLLPFAHPIERLLTLGGDDRLYVQNQTGLNEYGCSPRPRPWAITFSSSTASSISDYGYGQAEALRQRLLICAAKGGLINCYYEEAQAVREKLRQILNLNESRAEVILTSSGTDGELFALYFATGNTDTPLLNILVGPTEIGSGSLAASGGYHFNTSTPLGGEVEPGTPVAGMCPENVRIEHIPIRRDNGDAIPVEESEGLIRKLTASAIAQGKTVLIHLLDSSKTGLLAPRLEFAKQLRKSAPERVHILVDAAQLRVSRRLLNQCLAEGFMVLITGSKFFTGPPFSAALLMPESMIIYLNGLAHMPSGFSDYATAHDFPPKLRHLSNQLSGTPNIGLLFRWQAALWEMSAFFSVPPQDRVHTIKQFGQAVLEAIEQRPELTFVTAPRRPLALCDGKHRWDCLPNIFTFYLHAIVEVDSPPRILTYDEARYAYTYLNQDITDLLPADLAENELEVARHRCHSGQPVRIHKLCDGSWLGGLRIAAGARLVSGVCFDPMLGQNPTERLAHEIRDMQLVLAKLAIIGRNWRYMIQAEQKDIAPCMSVFR
;
A
#
# COMPACT_ATOMS: atom_id res chain seq x y z
N MET A 1 1.50 46.94 8.75
CA MET A 1 2.60 46.48 7.86
C MET A 1 2.97 45.01 8.15
N TRP A 2 1.95 44.20 8.49
CA TRP A 2 1.97 42.76 8.78
C TRP A 2 0.78 42.09 8.06
N ASP A 3 0.38 42.64 6.89
CA ASP A 3 -0.81 42.25 6.12
C ASP A 3 -0.47 41.79 4.68
N THR A 4 0.81 41.56 4.37
CA THR A 4 1.23 41.28 2.98
C THR A 4 2.15 40.06 2.84
N VAL A 5 2.44 39.34 3.94
CA VAL A 5 3.29 38.13 3.93
C VAL A 5 2.50 36.85 4.24
N PHE A 6 1.28 36.95 4.78
CA PHE A 6 0.35 35.81 4.96
C PHE A 6 -0.39 35.40 3.66
N ARG A 7 0.06 35.96 2.53
CA ARG A 7 0.04 35.44 1.16
C ARG A 7 0.14 33.93 1.00
N ASP A 8 1.34 33.44 1.35
CA ASP A 8 1.92 32.39 0.52
C ASP A 8 2.36 31.12 1.24
N VAL A 9 2.64 31.08 2.54
CA VAL A 9 2.98 29.76 3.14
C VAL A 9 2.73 29.70 4.66
N GLY A 10 1.66 28.99 5.03
CA GLY A 10 1.34 28.53 6.39
C GLY A 10 -0.16 28.22 6.52
N PRO A 11 -0.56 27.28 7.40
CA PRO A 11 -0.45 25.85 7.16
C PRO A 11 -1.20 25.48 5.87
N CYS A 12 -0.47 25.09 4.82
CA CYS A 12 -0.97 24.62 3.53
C CYS A 12 -2.41 25.06 3.19
N THR A 13 -2.55 26.25 2.62
CA THR A 13 -3.50 26.46 1.51
C THR A 13 -3.11 25.51 0.38
N LEU A 14 -3.36 24.21 0.57
CA LEU A 14 -3.52 23.26 -0.52
C LEU A 14 -4.82 23.67 -1.19
N GLN A 15 -4.71 24.66 -2.09
CA GLN A 15 -5.56 24.65 -3.26
C GLN A 15 -5.58 23.19 -3.73
N THR A 16 -6.78 22.70 -4.03
CA THR A 16 -6.99 21.53 -4.87
C THR A 16 -6.42 21.87 -6.26
N THR A 17 -5.11 22.06 -6.35
CA THR A 17 -4.46 22.04 -7.63
C THR A 17 -4.58 20.59 -8.06
N GLY A 18 -5.54 20.34 -8.94
CA GLY A 18 -5.63 19.08 -9.66
C GLY A 18 -4.37 18.82 -10.49
N SER A 19 -3.35 19.69 -10.43
CA SER A 19 -2.06 19.54 -11.07
C SER A 19 -1.16 18.52 -10.35
N ALA A 20 -0.48 17.69 -11.11
CA ALA A 20 0.66 16.91 -10.66
C ALA A 20 1.76 17.84 -10.13
N MET A 21 2.49 17.41 -9.10
CA MET A 21 3.59 18.21 -8.54
C MET A 21 4.69 18.39 -9.57
N ASN A 22 5.26 19.59 -9.61
CA ASN A 22 6.44 19.87 -10.42
C ASN A 22 7.73 19.42 -9.70
N ARG A 23 8.85 19.43 -10.44
CA ARG A 23 10.14 18.95 -9.91
C ARG A 23 10.65 19.74 -8.71
N ASP A 24 10.48 21.07 -8.71
CA ASP A 24 10.97 21.93 -7.64
C ASP A 24 10.15 21.74 -6.34
N GLU A 25 8.84 21.51 -6.47
CA GLU A 25 7.98 21.13 -5.35
C GLU A 25 8.41 19.80 -4.72
N VAL A 26 8.75 18.79 -5.55
CA VAL A 26 9.27 17.51 -5.08
C VAL A 26 10.58 17.72 -4.31
N ILE A 27 11.54 18.45 -4.88
CA ILE A 27 12.82 18.74 -4.22
C ILE A 27 12.60 19.44 -2.87
N SER A 28 11.75 20.47 -2.83
CA SER A 28 11.43 21.21 -1.61
C SER A 28 10.84 20.31 -0.51
N ILE A 29 10.06 19.30 -0.87
CA ILE A 29 9.51 18.34 0.12
C ILE A 29 10.61 17.41 0.65
N PHE A 30 11.50 16.90 -0.20
CA PHE A 30 12.66 16.11 0.22
C PHE A 30 13.56 16.90 1.19
N GLU A 31 13.90 18.14 0.84
CA GLU A 31 14.74 19.02 1.66
C GLU A 31 14.10 19.36 3.00
N ARG A 32 12.81 19.72 3.01
CA ARG A 32 12.08 20.02 4.26
C ARG A 32 12.01 18.81 5.18
N PHE A 33 11.73 17.62 4.64
CA PHE A 33 11.68 16.42 5.45
C PHE A 33 13.05 16.07 6.05
N SER A 34 14.12 16.15 5.25
CA SER A 34 15.48 15.93 5.76
C SER A 34 15.87 16.95 6.82
N ALA A 35 15.49 18.22 6.66
CA ALA A 35 15.74 19.25 7.67
C ALA A 35 15.02 18.93 8.98
N LEU A 36 13.76 18.46 8.91
CA LEU A 36 12.98 18.07 10.09
C LEU A 36 13.60 16.87 10.84
N GLN A 37 14.10 15.86 10.12
CA GLN A 37 14.78 14.71 10.73
C GLN A 37 16.11 15.09 11.40
N GLN A 38 16.72 16.20 10.99
CA GLN A 38 17.98 16.72 11.55
C GLN A 38 17.76 17.79 12.64
N GLN A 39 16.52 18.20 12.92
CA GLN A 39 16.26 19.17 13.97
C GLN A 39 16.55 18.58 15.35
N PRO A 40 17.29 19.30 16.21
CA PRO A 40 17.43 18.90 17.60
C PRO A 40 16.04 18.88 18.24
N LEU A 41 15.73 17.80 18.94
CA LEU A 41 14.51 17.71 19.74
C LEU A 41 14.45 18.90 20.73
N PRO A 42 13.25 19.33 21.15
CA PRO A 42 13.08 20.41 22.12
C PRO A 42 14.02 20.24 23.33
N ALA A 43 14.40 21.34 23.98
CA ALA A 43 15.23 21.29 25.19
C ALA A 43 14.50 20.52 26.30
N ILE A 44 14.75 19.22 26.37
CA ILE A 44 14.20 18.29 27.34
C ILE A 44 15.28 18.06 28.41
N SER A 45 14.88 18.00 29.67
CA SER A 45 15.78 17.71 30.79
C SER A 45 16.58 16.41 30.55
N ASP A 46 17.88 16.41 30.84
CA ASP A 46 18.72 15.21 30.73
C ASP A 46 18.30 14.15 31.77
N GLY A 47 18.30 12.87 31.37
CA GLY A 47 17.91 11.73 32.21
C GLY A 47 16.90 10.79 31.53
N ILE A 48 16.53 9.70 32.24
CA ILE A 48 15.67 8.61 31.72
C ILE A 48 14.35 9.13 31.13
N VAL A 49 13.68 10.06 31.81
CA VAL A 49 12.42 10.66 31.34
C VAL A 49 12.63 11.45 30.03
N GLY A 50 13.79 12.11 29.92
CA GLY A 50 14.16 12.82 28.70
C GLY A 50 14.36 11.89 27.51
N ASP A 51 15.03 10.75 27.72
CA ASP A 51 15.19 9.71 26.69
C ASP A 51 13.84 9.11 26.26
N THR A 52 12.93 8.87 27.21
CA THR A 52 11.57 8.38 26.93
C THR A 52 10.78 9.35 26.03
N ILE A 53 10.84 10.65 26.30
CA ILE A 53 10.19 11.68 25.45
C ILE A 53 10.82 11.69 24.07
N ARG A 54 12.16 11.69 23.98
CA ARG A 54 12.87 11.68 22.70
C ARG A 54 12.50 10.46 21.86
N ASN A 55 12.51 9.28 22.45
CA ASN A 55 12.16 8.03 21.77
C ASN A 55 10.72 8.06 21.25
N ALA A 56 9.77 8.56 22.04
CA ALA A 56 8.39 8.73 21.57
C ALA A 56 8.27 9.71 20.41
N CYS A 57 8.98 10.85 20.45
CA CYS A 57 8.99 11.83 19.35
C CYS A 57 9.64 11.29 18.07
N THR A 58 10.60 10.37 18.17
CA THR A 58 11.26 9.77 17.00
C THR A 58 10.44 8.69 16.30
N ARG A 59 9.24 8.36 16.79
CA ARG A 59 8.35 7.41 16.13
C ARG A 59 7.95 7.93 14.74
N PRO A 60 8.11 7.14 13.66
CA PRO A 60 7.92 7.65 12.30
C PRO A 60 6.52 8.21 12.03
N GLU A 61 5.50 7.62 12.64
CA GLU A 61 4.11 8.07 12.50
C GLU A 61 3.84 9.48 13.09
N PHE A 62 4.72 10.01 13.95
CA PHE A 62 4.62 11.35 14.53
C PHE A 62 5.43 12.39 13.75
N ALA A 63 6.38 11.97 12.92
CA ALA A 63 7.21 12.86 12.12
C ALA A 63 6.42 13.92 11.30
N PRO A 64 5.27 13.63 10.66
CA PRO A 64 4.51 14.66 9.95
C PRO A 64 3.65 15.55 10.88
N LEU A 65 3.47 15.16 12.15
CA LEU A 65 2.61 15.87 13.11
C LEU A 65 3.39 16.88 13.95
N LEU A 66 4.67 16.62 14.18
CA LEU A 66 5.56 17.42 15.02
C LEU A 66 5.99 18.80 14.47
N PRO A 67 6.08 19.04 13.15
CA PRO A 67 6.51 20.34 12.64
C PRO A 67 5.62 21.46 13.18
N GLU A 68 6.25 22.57 13.59
CA GLU A 68 5.57 23.75 14.14
C GLU A 68 4.83 23.52 15.48
N ILE A 69 5.05 22.40 16.17
CA ILE A 69 4.53 22.15 17.52
C ILE A 69 5.65 22.31 18.55
N GLU A 70 5.48 23.26 19.48
CA GLU A 70 6.37 23.45 20.61
C GLU A 70 6.03 22.43 21.72
N ILE A 71 7.00 21.63 22.15
CA ILE A 71 6.84 20.66 23.25
C ILE A 71 7.71 21.09 24.44
N LYS A 72 7.10 21.12 25.63
CA LYS A 72 7.71 21.46 26.93
C LYS A 72 7.40 20.36 27.95
N THR A 73 8.10 20.40 29.08
CA THR A 73 7.87 19.48 30.19
C THR A 73 7.59 20.24 31.49
N ASP A 74 6.84 19.63 32.40
CA ASP A 74 6.55 20.13 33.75
C ASP A 74 6.49 18.94 34.73
N LYS A 75 7.06 19.07 35.93
CA LYS A 75 7.14 18.00 36.94
C LYS A 75 5.94 17.93 37.89
N SER A 76 4.99 18.85 37.77
CA SER A 76 4.00 19.13 38.83
C SER A 76 2.55 19.26 38.35
N MET A 77 2.25 18.80 37.13
CA MET A 77 0.90 18.99 36.55
C MET A 77 -0.15 18.03 37.13
N GLY A 78 0.22 16.80 37.50
CA GLY A 78 -0.74 15.80 37.96
C GLY A 78 -1.74 15.36 36.88
N LEU A 79 -1.40 15.62 35.61
CA LEU A 79 -2.12 15.25 34.40
C LEU A 79 -1.09 14.83 33.35
N PRO A 80 -1.35 13.83 32.49
CA PRO A 80 -0.34 13.31 31.57
C PRO A 80 0.20 14.37 30.60
N PHE A 81 -0.65 15.29 30.15
CA PHE A 81 -0.25 16.42 29.31
C PHE A 81 -1.24 17.58 29.42
N ARG A 82 -0.84 18.72 28.88
CA ARG A 82 -1.66 19.91 28.71
C ARG A 82 -1.36 20.60 27.38
N VAL A 83 -2.38 21.10 26.68
CA VAL A 83 -2.21 22.00 25.52
C VAL A 83 -2.45 23.46 25.94
N THR A 84 -1.53 24.36 25.58
CA THR A 84 -1.64 25.81 25.91
C THR A 84 -2.53 26.56 24.91
N PRO A 85 -3.00 27.78 25.22
CA PRO A 85 -3.69 28.64 24.26
C PRO A 85 -2.87 29.02 23.01
N THR A 86 -1.54 28.91 23.09
CA THR A 86 -0.63 29.09 21.96
C THR A 86 -0.36 27.79 21.20
N HIS A 87 -1.10 26.72 21.50
CA HIS A 87 -0.97 25.39 20.90
C HIS A 87 0.41 24.74 21.10
N ALA A 88 1.04 24.99 22.26
CA ALA A 88 2.19 24.24 22.74
C ALA A 88 1.73 23.05 23.59
N ILE A 89 2.47 21.95 23.56
CA ILE A 89 2.21 20.76 24.39
C ILE A 89 3.14 20.81 25.60
N ILE A 90 2.59 20.65 26.80
CA ILE A 90 3.33 20.46 28.04
C ILE A 90 3.10 19.01 28.49
N LEU A 91 4.16 18.23 28.65
CA LEU A 91 4.13 16.83 29.09
C LEU A 91 4.50 16.74 30.58
N ASP A 92 3.84 15.87 31.34
CA ASP A 92 4.21 15.63 32.74
C ASP A 92 5.35 14.63 32.85
N GLU A 93 6.50 15.07 33.37
CA GLU A 93 7.67 14.20 33.57
C GLU A 93 7.41 13.08 34.59
N ALA A 94 6.61 13.36 35.61
CA ALA A 94 6.36 12.42 36.70
C ALA A 94 5.37 11.30 36.31
N ALA A 95 4.58 11.52 35.26
CA ALA A 95 3.57 10.56 34.77
C ALA A 95 4.13 9.56 33.73
N MET A 96 5.41 9.65 33.36
CA MET A 96 5.91 9.11 32.09
C MET A 96 7.23 8.35 32.21
N GLY A 97 7.15 7.10 32.70
CA GLY A 97 8.32 6.21 32.82
C GLY A 97 8.61 5.37 31.57
N GLU A 98 7.62 5.17 30.69
CA GLU A 98 7.66 4.18 29.61
C GLU A 98 7.40 4.79 28.23
N THR A 99 8.12 4.34 27.21
CA THR A 99 8.06 4.92 25.85
C THR A 99 6.69 4.71 25.19
N ALA A 100 6.06 3.55 25.38
CA ALA A 100 4.73 3.27 24.81
C ALA A 100 3.63 4.15 25.44
N LEU A 101 3.66 4.32 26.76
CA LEU A 101 2.75 5.18 27.50
C LEU A 101 2.92 6.66 27.08
N MET A 102 4.16 7.13 27.01
CA MET A 102 4.48 8.46 26.49
C MET A 102 3.95 8.66 25.07
N ALA A 103 4.18 7.70 24.17
CA ALA A 103 3.72 7.81 22.78
C ALA A 103 2.18 7.87 22.68
N PHE A 104 1.45 7.14 23.51
CA PHE A 104 -0.01 7.20 23.55
C PHE A 104 -0.53 8.58 24.00
N HIS A 105 0.03 9.14 25.07
CA HIS A 105 -0.36 10.47 25.54
C HIS A 105 0.10 11.58 24.58
N LEU A 106 1.30 11.46 24.01
CA LEU A 106 1.79 12.36 22.98
C LEU A 106 0.88 12.35 21.76
N ARG A 107 0.41 11.16 21.32
CA ARG A 107 -0.55 11.07 20.20
C ARG A 107 -1.84 11.82 20.51
N HIS A 108 -2.38 11.68 21.72
CA HIS A 108 -3.57 12.41 22.14
C HIS A 108 -3.33 13.93 22.15
N ALA A 109 -2.18 14.38 22.68
CA ALA A 109 -1.81 15.78 22.74
C ALA A 109 -1.61 16.40 21.34
N LEU A 110 -0.93 15.69 20.44
CA LEU A 110 -0.70 16.12 19.06
C LEU A 110 -2.02 16.28 18.32
N GLU A 111 -2.91 15.28 18.39
CA GLU A 111 -4.19 15.34 17.70
C GLU A 111 -5.04 16.51 18.21
N LEU A 112 -5.10 16.68 19.54
CA LEU A 112 -5.79 17.80 20.14
C LEU A 112 -5.24 19.15 19.66
N THR A 113 -3.91 19.29 19.65
CA THR A 113 -3.21 20.50 19.22
C THR A 113 -3.52 20.83 17.76
N ILE A 114 -3.45 19.83 16.88
CA ILE A 114 -3.74 19.98 15.45
C ILE A 114 -5.20 20.40 15.24
N LEU A 115 -6.15 19.71 15.87
CA LEU A 115 -7.57 20.01 15.70
C LEU A 115 -7.94 21.40 16.23
N LEU A 116 -7.33 21.86 17.34
CA LEU A 116 -7.52 23.22 17.85
C LEU A 116 -6.98 24.31 16.91
N ARG A 117 -5.92 24.01 16.14
CA ARG A 117 -5.39 24.91 15.11
C ARG A 117 -6.28 24.95 13.86
N LEU A 118 -6.84 23.81 13.47
CA LEU A 118 -7.60 23.67 12.22
C LEU A 118 -9.06 24.11 12.35
N LEU A 119 -9.65 23.92 13.53
CA LEU A 119 -11.10 24.04 13.72
C LEU A 119 -11.48 25.21 14.63
N PRO A 120 -12.67 25.80 14.44
CA PRO A 120 -13.13 26.92 15.26
C PRO A 120 -13.24 26.58 16.75
N SER A 121 -13.04 27.57 17.61
CA SER A 121 -13.02 27.40 19.07
C SER A 121 -14.35 26.94 19.67
N GLU A 122 -15.46 27.19 18.99
CA GLU A 122 -16.79 26.69 19.37
C GLU A 122 -16.91 25.15 19.26
N HIS A 123 -16.00 24.49 18.55
CA HIS A 123 -15.99 23.03 18.41
C HIS A 123 -15.15 22.31 19.48
N ARG A 124 -14.64 23.02 20.51
CA ARG A 124 -13.70 22.47 21.51
C ARG A 124 -14.10 21.10 22.10
N ALA A 125 -15.35 20.93 22.50
CA ALA A 125 -15.81 19.65 23.05
C ALA A 125 -15.81 18.52 22.00
N ALA A 126 -16.18 18.82 20.75
CA ALA A 126 -16.10 17.86 19.66
C ALA A 126 -14.65 17.54 19.27
N ILE A 127 -13.78 18.55 19.30
CA ILE A 127 -12.33 18.40 19.13
C ILE A 127 -11.75 17.46 20.21
N ALA A 128 -12.18 17.60 21.47
CA ALA A 128 -11.79 16.71 22.57
C ALA A 128 -12.13 15.26 22.28
N ILE A 129 -13.37 15.02 21.85
CA ILE A 129 -13.88 13.69 21.52
C ILE A 129 -13.12 13.09 20.32
N ALA A 130 -12.88 13.88 19.27
CA ALA A 130 -12.12 13.44 18.10
C ALA A 130 -10.65 13.13 18.44
N ALA A 131 -10.03 13.95 19.29
CA ALA A 131 -8.64 13.76 19.71
C ALA A 131 -8.46 12.45 20.50
N ILE A 132 -9.33 12.19 21.48
CA ILE A 132 -9.26 10.92 22.22
C ILE A 132 -9.63 9.73 21.35
N ASN A 133 -10.62 9.84 20.45
CA ASN A 133 -10.96 8.75 19.52
C ASN A 133 -9.77 8.35 18.64
N THR A 134 -9.00 9.35 18.19
CA THR A 134 -7.77 9.11 17.43
C THR A 134 -6.72 8.38 18.27
N ALA A 135 -6.51 8.81 19.52
CA ALA A 135 -5.57 8.16 20.43
C ALA A 135 -5.97 6.72 20.77
N LEU A 136 -7.25 6.45 21.01
CA LEU A 136 -7.79 5.11 21.25
C LEU A 136 -7.66 4.22 20.01
N SER A 137 -7.85 4.79 18.83
CA SER A 137 -7.63 4.08 17.56
C SER A 137 -6.16 3.78 17.31
N TYR A 138 -5.26 4.68 17.71
CA TYR A 138 -3.82 4.46 17.71
C TYR A 138 -3.45 3.31 18.66
N TYR A 139 -3.95 3.34 19.90
CA TYR A 139 -3.80 2.27 20.88
C TYR A 139 -4.23 0.91 20.32
N ALA A 140 -5.40 0.83 19.68
CA ALA A 140 -5.90 -0.42 19.11
C ALA A 140 -4.97 -1.03 18.04
N GLN A 141 -4.12 -0.22 17.39
CA GLN A 141 -3.15 -0.63 16.36
C GLN A 141 -1.71 -0.81 16.90
N LEU A 142 -1.50 -0.63 18.20
CA LEU A 142 -0.20 -0.88 18.81
C LEU A 142 0.06 -2.37 18.99
N MET A 143 1.34 -2.69 19.15
CA MET A 143 1.76 -4.05 19.43
C MET A 143 1.21 -4.51 20.78
N ASP A 144 0.97 -5.81 20.95
CA ASP A 144 0.36 -6.31 22.18
C ASP A 144 1.19 -5.97 23.45
N TYR A 145 2.52 -6.05 23.37
CA TYR A 145 3.40 -5.63 24.49
C TYR A 145 3.31 -4.12 24.80
N GLU A 146 3.12 -3.26 23.79
CA GLU A 146 2.95 -1.82 24.01
C GLU A 146 1.61 -1.55 24.70
N LYS A 147 0.58 -2.33 24.35
CA LYS A 147 -0.74 -2.22 24.97
C LYS A 147 -0.69 -2.57 26.44
N GLU A 148 -0.02 -3.66 26.81
CA GLU A 148 0.16 -4.07 28.21
C GLU A 148 0.84 -2.96 29.05
N ILE A 149 1.89 -2.34 28.51
CA ILE A 149 2.57 -1.20 29.14
C ILE A 149 1.62 -0.02 29.34
N ILE A 150 0.81 0.31 28.33
CA ILE A 150 -0.15 1.42 28.40
C ILE A 150 -1.26 1.10 29.42
N GLU A 151 -1.85 -0.09 29.40
CA GLU A 151 -2.92 -0.49 30.33
C GLU A 151 -2.47 -0.46 31.79
N ALA A 152 -1.20 -0.80 32.04
CA ALA A 152 -0.59 -0.71 33.36
C ALA A 152 -0.35 0.74 33.81
N GLY A 153 -0.03 1.64 32.86
CA GLY A 153 0.42 3.00 33.14
C GLY A 153 -0.64 4.10 33.08
N VAL A 154 -1.78 3.90 32.40
CA VAL A 154 -2.80 4.95 32.27
C VAL A 154 -3.62 5.17 33.55
N ASP A 155 -4.14 6.39 33.69
CA ASP A 155 -5.09 6.74 34.75
C ASP A 155 -6.33 5.82 34.76
N ALA A 156 -6.88 5.59 35.96
CA ALA A 156 -8.02 4.69 36.14
C ALA A 156 -9.24 5.04 35.28
N TRP A 157 -9.48 6.33 34.99
CA TRP A 157 -10.60 6.77 34.17
C TRP A 157 -10.43 6.42 32.68
N MET A 158 -9.20 6.18 32.20
CA MET A 158 -8.93 5.82 30.81
C MET A 158 -9.09 4.33 30.53
N LYS A 159 -8.99 3.47 31.57
CA LYS A 159 -9.08 2.00 31.40
C LYS A 159 -10.36 1.55 30.69
N PRO A 160 -11.56 2.04 31.05
CA PRO A 160 -12.79 1.73 30.30
C PRO A 160 -12.73 2.15 28.82
N LEU A 161 -12.04 3.25 28.51
CA LEU A 161 -11.88 3.72 27.12
C LEU A 161 -10.96 2.80 26.31
N LEU A 162 -9.88 2.29 26.92
CA LEU A 162 -8.98 1.32 26.28
C LEU A 162 -9.72 0.01 25.97
N VAL A 163 -10.50 -0.49 26.94
CA VAL A 163 -11.35 -1.67 26.77
C VAL A 163 -12.39 -1.45 25.66
N PHE A 164 -13.03 -0.28 25.66
CA PHE A 164 -13.96 0.10 24.60
C PHE A 164 -13.30 0.13 23.21
N ALA A 165 -12.02 0.49 23.15
CA ALA A 165 -11.24 0.52 21.92
C ALA A 165 -10.96 -0.89 21.34
N THR A 166 -10.74 -1.88 22.20
CA THR A 166 -10.29 -3.23 21.82
C THR A 166 -11.44 -4.24 21.69
N GLU A 167 -12.35 -4.32 22.66
CA GLU A 167 -13.39 -5.36 22.74
C GLU A 167 -14.49 -5.23 21.66
N GLY A 168 -14.63 -4.05 21.05
CA GLY A 168 -15.73 -3.76 20.15
C GLY A 168 -15.36 -3.34 18.75
N ARG A 169 -14.06 -3.35 18.38
CA ARG A 169 -13.50 -2.69 17.18
C ARG A 169 -14.19 -1.33 16.96
N LEU A 170 -13.76 -0.25 17.61
CA LEU A 170 -14.36 1.11 17.54
C LEU A 170 -15.13 1.48 16.26
N LEU A 171 -14.64 1.07 15.09
CA LEU A 171 -15.21 1.31 13.76
C LEU A 171 -16.44 0.47 13.39
N ASN A 172 -16.66 -0.67 14.04
CA ASN A 172 -17.83 -1.53 13.85
C ASN A 172 -19.04 -1.02 14.65
N LYS A 173 -18.84 -0.02 15.51
CA LYS A 173 -19.90 0.61 16.29
C LYS A 173 -20.49 1.79 15.50
N PRO A 174 -21.81 2.02 15.57
CA PRO A 174 -22.42 3.24 15.05
C PRO A 174 -21.73 4.48 15.65
N ILE A 175 -21.46 5.47 14.80
CA ILE A 175 -20.72 6.68 15.19
C ILE A 175 -21.42 7.42 16.34
N GLU A 176 -22.75 7.38 16.36
CA GLU A 176 -23.58 7.98 17.42
C GLU A 176 -23.30 7.33 18.77
N GLN A 177 -23.12 6.00 18.81
CA GLN A 177 -22.81 5.28 20.04
C GLN A 177 -21.39 5.60 20.53
N VAL A 178 -20.43 5.68 19.61
CA VAL A 178 -19.06 6.11 19.94
C VAL A 178 -19.07 7.53 20.52
N CYS A 179 -19.76 8.46 19.85
CA CYS A 179 -19.90 9.83 20.31
C CYS A 179 -20.54 9.91 21.70
N GLN A 180 -21.64 9.20 21.92
CA GLN A 180 -22.35 9.19 23.20
C GLN A 180 -21.47 8.65 24.31
N TYR A 181 -20.75 7.55 24.06
CA TYR A 181 -19.87 6.92 25.04
C TYR A 181 -18.73 7.87 25.43
N LEU A 182 -18.03 8.44 24.45
CA LEU A 182 -16.92 9.37 24.69
C LEU A 182 -17.38 10.69 25.35
N SER A 183 -18.59 11.15 25.05
CA SER A 183 -19.17 12.33 25.70
C SER A 183 -19.33 12.17 27.21
N GLY A 184 -19.48 10.93 27.71
CA GLY A 184 -19.53 10.65 29.15
C GLY A 184 -18.24 10.97 29.90
N PHE A 185 -17.11 11.11 29.19
CA PHE A 185 -15.79 11.41 29.75
C PHE A 185 -15.34 12.85 29.47
N LEU A 186 -16.22 13.70 28.93
CA LEU A 186 -15.84 15.05 28.48
C LEU A 186 -15.21 15.89 29.60
N ASN A 187 -15.69 15.76 30.84
CA ASN A 187 -15.14 16.46 32.00
C ASN A 187 -13.69 16.06 32.32
N GLN A 188 -13.25 14.85 31.98
CA GLN A 188 -11.87 14.41 32.14
C GLN A 188 -11.01 14.83 30.94
N LEU A 189 -11.62 14.92 29.74
CA LEU A 189 -10.93 15.31 28.52
C LEU A 189 -10.62 16.81 28.47
N LEU A 190 -11.53 17.67 28.95
CA LEU A 190 -11.38 19.12 28.88
C LEU A 190 -10.24 19.71 29.74
N PRO A 191 -9.99 19.25 30.98
CA PRO A 191 -8.85 19.68 31.78
C PRO A 191 -7.50 19.48 31.08
N LEU A 192 -7.38 18.45 30.23
CA LEU A 192 -6.18 18.20 29.40
C LEU A 192 -5.96 19.30 28.32
N GLN A 193 -6.95 20.17 28.09
CA GLN A 193 -6.95 21.20 27.02
C GLN A 193 -6.75 22.64 27.54
N CYS A 194 -6.72 22.84 28.85
CA CYS A 194 -6.47 24.10 29.57
C CYS A 194 -7.08 25.40 28.99
N THR A 195 -8.35 25.38 28.60
CA THR A 195 -9.12 26.61 28.38
C THR A 195 -10.58 26.44 28.85
N VAL A 196 -11.14 27.48 29.48
CA VAL A 196 -12.53 27.50 29.97
C VAL A 196 -13.49 27.34 28.78
N LEU A 197 -14.45 26.43 28.91
CA LEU A 197 -15.52 26.28 27.92
C LEU A 197 -16.50 27.44 28.03
N ASN A 198 -16.73 28.12 26.91
CA ASN A 198 -17.95 28.89 26.71
C ASN A 198 -18.85 28.08 25.77
N ASP A 199 -19.90 27.52 26.34
CA ASP A 199 -21.06 26.89 25.68
C ASP A 199 -20.98 25.38 25.34
N SER A 200 -22.10 24.69 25.62
CA SER A 200 -22.26 23.22 25.66
C SER A 200 -23.33 22.69 24.70
N HIS A 201 -23.99 23.56 23.94
CA HIS A 201 -24.99 23.14 22.96
C HIS A 201 -24.33 22.79 21.63
N ASN A 202 -24.54 21.54 21.16
CA ASN A 202 -24.10 20.94 19.88
C ASN A 202 -22.81 20.08 19.87
N VAL A 203 -22.30 19.64 21.03
CA VAL A 203 -21.13 18.72 21.09
C VAL A 203 -21.35 17.47 20.25
N THR A 204 -22.49 16.81 20.41
CA THR A 204 -22.84 15.58 19.70
C THR A 204 -22.91 15.79 18.19
N THR A 205 -23.52 16.89 17.74
CA THR A 205 -23.68 17.21 16.31
C THR A 205 -22.32 17.37 15.63
N HIS A 206 -21.41 18.16 16.21
CA HIS A 206 -20.10 18.40 15.60
C HIS A 206 -19.18 17.17 15.70
N ALA A 207 -19.20 16.44 16.82
CA ALA A 207 -18.35 15.27 17.02
C ALA A 207 -18.67 14.15 16.02
N ILE A 208 -19.97 13.87 15.76
CA ILE A 208 -20.40 12.85 14.79
C ILE A 208 -19.80 13.10 13.40
N HIS A 209 -19.69 14.36 12.98
CA HIS A 209 -19.09 14.68 11.68
C HIS A 209 -17.58 14.43 11.64
N LEU A 210 -16.85 14.66 12.73
CA LEU A 210 -15.39 14.49 12.79
C LEU A 210 -14.97 13.02 12.95
N LEU A 211 -15.75 12.23 13.70
CA LEU A 211 -15.39 10.87 14.10
C LEU A 211 -14.97 9.94 12.95
N PRO A 212 -15.57 9.95 11.74
CA PRO A 212 -15.12 9.12 10.61
C PRO A 212 -13.65 9.29 10.21
N PHE A 213 -13.03 10.45 10.51
CA PHE A 213 -11.63 10.77 10.18
C PHE A 213 -10.76 11.01 11.41
N ALA A 214 -11.37 10.97 12.60
CA ALA A 214 -10.69 11.07 13.88
C ALA A 214 -9.99 9.75 14.23
N HIS A 215 -9.18 9.27 13.29
CA HIS A 215 -8.40 8.05 13.35
C HIS A 215 -7.00 8.36 12.81
N PRO A 216 -5.98 7.65 13.29
CA PRO A 216 -4.63 7.86 12.80
C PRO A 216 -4.51 7.31 11.36
N ILE A 217 -3.60 7.85 10.56
CA ILE A 217 -3.46 7.49 9.13
C ILE A 217 -3.20 6.00 8.97
N GLU A 218 -2.37 5.42 9.82
CA GLU A 218 -2.10 3.99 9.78
C GLU A 218 -3.37 3.14 9.96
N ARG A 219 -4.40 3.65 10.66
CA ARG A 219 -5.69 2.99 10.74
C ARG A 219 -6.51 3.24 9.49
N LEU A 220 -6.60 4.48 9.03
CA LEU A 220 -7.39 4.86 7.84
C LEU A 220 -6.93 4.12 6.57
N LEU A 221 -5.62 3.87 6.43
CA LEU A 221 -5.05 3.10 5.33
C LEU A 221 -5.49 1.62 5.30
N THR A 222 -5.94 1.07 6.44
CA THR A 222 -6.40 -0.33 6.56
C THR A 222 -7.90 -0.50 6.34
N LEU A 223 -8.65 0.59 6.12
CA LEU A 223 -10.09 0.55 5.86
C LEU A 223 -10.40 0.35 4.38
N GLY A 224 -11.58 -0.15 4.03
CA GLY A 224 -12.04 -0.09 2.65
C GLY A 224 -11.29 -1.03 1.69
N GLY A 225 -10.85 -2.18 2.20
CA GLY A 225 -10.21 -3.29 1.48
C GLY A 225 -10.60 -4.61 2.15
N ASP A 226 -9.95 -5.71 1.79
CA ASP A 226 -10.26 -7.02 2.37
C ASP A 226 -9.26 -7.42 3.48
N ASP A 227 -9.39 -8.65 3.97
CA ASP A 227 -8.58 -9.22 5.06
C ASP A 227 -7.05 -9.11 4.84
N ARG A 228 -6.56 -8.93 3.61
CA ARG A 228 -5.13 -8.73 3.33
C ARG A 228 -4.59 -7.39 3.82
N LEU A 229 -5.46 -6.44 4.16
CA LEU A 229 -5.08 -5.19 4.85
C LEU A 229 -5.04 -5.32 6.37
N TYR A 230 -5.55 -6.42 6.94
CA TYR A 230 -5.50 -6.66 8.38
C TYR A 230 -4.05 -6.69 8.86
N VAL A 231 -3.78 -5.95 9.93
CA VAL A 231 -2.46 -5.86 10.56
C VAL A 231 -2.45 -6.69 11.83
N GLN A 232 -1.50 -7.61 11.93
CA GLN A 232 -1.32 -8.41 13.13
C GLN A 232 -0.63 -7.59 14.21
N ASN A 233 -1.21 -7.49 15.41
CA ASN A 233 -0.61 -6.73 16.51
C ASN A 233 0.71 -7.34 17.01
N GLN A 234 0.98 -8.62 16.75
CA GLN A 234 2.22 -9.25 17.18
C GLN A 234 3.43 -8.82 16.34
N THR A 235 3.19 -8.34 15.12
CA THR A 235 4.27 -7.97 14.18
C THR A 235 4.17 -6.53 13.68
N GLY A 236 2.98 -5.93 13.72
CA GLY A 236 2.67 -4.64 13.12
C GLY A 236 2.61 -4.68 11.59
N LEU A 237 2.49 -5.89 11.01
CA LEU A 237 2.51 -6.15 9.58
C LEU A 237 1.23 -6.86 9.10
N ASN A 238 0.89 -6.64 7.83
CA ASN A 238 -0.16 -7.38 7.14
C ASN A 238 0.38 -8.63 6.42
N GLU A 239 -0.47 -9.37 5.70
CA GLU A 239 -0.08 -10.58 4.98
C GLU A 239 1.02 -10.35 3.92
N TYR A 240 1.15 -9.12 3.41
CA TYR A 240 2.23 -8.71 2.52
C TYR A 240 3.53 -8.35 3.24
N GLY A 241 3.64 -8.54 4.55
CA GLY A 241 4.79 -8.11 5.36
C GLY A 241 4.99 -6.60 5.40
N CYS A 242 3.95 -5.82 5.07
CA CYS A 242 3.98 -4.37 5.01
C CYS A 242 3.33 -3.75 6.25
N SER A 243 3.80 -2.58 6.66
CA SER A 243 3.15 -1.77 7.69
C SER A 243 2.42 -0.57 7.06
N PRO A 244 1.25 -0.17 7.60
CA PRO A 244 0.64 1.11 7.27
C PRO A 244 1.32 2.30 7.98
N ARG A 245 2.35 2.04 8.80
CA ARG A 245 3.28 3.05 9.35
C ARG A 245 4.58 3.05 8.53
N PRO A 246 5.29 4.19 8.43
CA PRO A 246 6.64 4.20 7.87
C PRO A 246 7.60 3.33 8.69
N ARG A 247 8.58 2.74 8.02
CA ARG A 247 9.59 1.83 8.61
C ARG A 247 11.00 2.20 8.15
N PRO A 248 11.55 3.36 8.55
CA PRO A 248 12.84 3.84 8.05
C PRO A 248 14.02 2.93 8.41
N TRP A 249 13.89 2.08 9.44
CA TRP A 249 14.89 1.08 9.82
C TRP A 249 14.86 -0.21 9.00
N ALA A 250 13.85 -0.42 8.15
CA ALA A 250 13.70 -1.63 7.38
C ALA A 250 14.22 -1.45 5.96
N ILE A 251 15.07 -2.36 5.49
CA ILE A 251 15.59 -2.36 4.13
C ILE A 251 14.57 -3.04 3.21
N THR A 252 14.07 -2.35 2.17
CA THR A 252 12.93 -2.86 1.38
C THR A 252 13.18 -2.87 -0.13
N PHE A 253 13.04 -4.06 -0.74
CA PHE A 253 13.07 -4.28 -2.20
C PHE A 253 11.89 -5.16 -2.65
N SER A 254 10.74 -4.98 -2.01
CA SER A 254 9.51 -5.78 -2.15
C SER A 254 8.52 -5.27 -3.20
N SER A 255 8.92 -4.27 -4.00
CA SER A 255 8.09 -3.54 -4.99
C SER A 255 7.49 -4.41 -6.12
N SER A 256 7.72 -5.72 -6.14
CA SER A 256 7.02 -6.68 -7.01
C SER A 256 5.75 -7.27 -6.39
N THR A 257 5.49 -7.02 -5.10
CA THR A 257 4.32 -7.46 -4.33
C THR A 257 3.58 -6.26 -3.73
N ALA A 258 4.20 -5.59 -2.76
CA ALA A 258 3.69 -4.44 -2.03
C ALA A 258 4.83 -3.83 -1.20
N SER A 259 4.68 -2.59 -0.74
CA SER A 259 5.65 -1.95 0.16
C SER A 259 4.94 -1.28 1.34
N SER A 260 5.63 -1.17 2.47
CA SER A 260 5.19 -0.30 3.58
C SER A 260 5.14 1.14 3.09
N ILE A 261 4.21 1.93 3.62
CA ILE A 261 4.12 3.35 3.25
C ILE A 261 5.44 4.08 3.55
N SER A 262 5.84 5.03 2.72
CA SER A 262 6.99 5.89 2.97
C SER A 262 6.63 7.01 3.94
N ASP A 263 7.63 7.63 4.55
CA ASP A 263 7.40 8.82 5.39
C ASP A 263 6.72 9.96 4.62
N TYR A 264 7.16 10.17 3.38
CA TYR A 264 6.59 11.19 2.50
C TYR A 264 5.14 10.89 2.11
N GLY A 265 4.84 9.65 1.70
CA GLY A 265 3.49 9.22 1.36
C GLY A 265 2.55 9.30 2.56
N TYR A 266 3.05 8.98 3.75
CA TYR A 266 2.31 9.08 5.02
C TYR A 266 2.00 10.56 5.35
N GLY A 267 2.97 11.46 5.20
CA GLY A 267 2.74 12.91 5.37
C GLY A 267 1.71 13.48 4.38
N GLN A 268 1.71 13.00 3.13
CA GLN A 268 0.70 13.40 2.13
C GLN A 268 -0.71 12.89 2.47
N ALA A 269 -0.81 11.67 3.01
CA ALA A 269 -2.07 11.14 3.52
C ALA A 269 -2.57 11.92 4.75
N GLU A 270 -1.67 12.30 5.66
CA GLU A 270 -2.00 13.15 6.82
C GLU A 270 -2.52 14.52 6.40
N ALA A 271 -1.87 15.16 5.42
CA ALA A 271 -2.33 16.44 4.87
C ALA A 271 -3.75 16.33 4.27
N LEU A 272 -4.07 15.20 3.61
CA LEU A 272 -5.43 14.93 3.13
C LEU A 272 -6.42 14.74 4.29
N ARG A 273 -6.03 14.04 5.35
CA ARG A 273 -6.90 13.82 6.52
C ARG A 273 -7.29 15.14 7.18
N GLN A 274 -6.35 16.07 7.32
CA GLN A 274 -6.62 17.40 7.86
C GLN A 274 -7.60 18.21 6.98
N ARG A 275 -7.48 18.13 5.64
CA ARG A 275 -8.45 18.75 4.74
C ARG A 275 -9.86 18.15 4.90
N LEU A 276 -9.95 16.83 5.01
CA LEU A 276 -11.23 16.14 5.21
C LEU A 276 -11.85 16.48 6.56
N LEU A 277 -11.05 16.63 7.62
CA LEU A 277 -11.53 17.08 8.94
C LEU A 277 -12.11 18.51 8.88
N ILE A 278 -11.45 19.43 8.16
CA ILE A 278 -11.98 20.79 7.93
C ILE A 278 -13.31 20.73 7.17
N CYS A 279 -13.39 19.91 6.11
CA CYS A 279 -14.63 19.73 5.35
C CYS A 279 -15.76 19.13 6.21
N ALA A 280 -15.43 18.12 7.03
CA ALA A 280 -16.36 17.45 7.91
C ALA A 280 -16.93 18.40 8.97
N ALA A 281 -16.09 19.25 9.57
CA ALA A 281 -16.52 20.28 10.51
C ALA A 281 -17.53 21.29 9.92
N LYS A 282 -17.55 21.44 8.59
CA LYS A 282 -18.47 22.31 7.85
C LYS A 282 -19.70 21.57 7.29
N GLY A 283 -19.88 20.28 7.60
CA GLY A 283 -20.96 19.44 7.07
C GLY A 283 -20.86 19.09 5.58
N GLY A 284 -19.72 19.37 4.93
CA GLY A 284 -19.51 19.23 3.49
C GLY A 284 -18.85 17.93 3.05
N LEU A 285 -18.88 16.88 3.88
CA LEU A 285 -17.99 15.73 3.75
C LEU A 285 -18.13 14.98 2.42
N ILE A 286 -19.35 14.57 2.04
CA ILE A 286 -19.57 13.75 0.85
C ILE A 286 -19.12 14.49 -0.41
N ASN A 287 -19.38 15.80 -0.49
CA ASN A 287 -18.92 16.63 -1.61
C ASN A 287 -17.39 16.74 -1.63
N CYS A 288 -16.77 16.97 -0.47
CA CYS A 288 -15.31 17.03 -0.35
C CYS A 288 -14.64 15.69 -0.70
N TYR A 289 -15.21 14.56 -0.29
CA TYR A 289 -14.74 13.24 -0.71
C TYR A 289 -14.87 13.07 -2.22
N TYR A 290 -16.02 13.45 -2.81
CA TYR A 290 -16.19 13.39 -4.25
C TYR A 290 -15.14 14.24 -4.98
N GLU A 291 -14.90 15.47 -4.54
CA GLU A 291 -13.88 16.37 -5.11
C GLU A 291 -12.46 15.79 -4.99
N GLU A 292 -12.10 15.22 -3.84
CA GLU A 292 -10.78 14.60 -3.65
C GLU A 292 -10.63 13.32 -4.50
N ALA A 293 -11.69 12.50 -4.65
CA ALA A 293 -11.70 11.38 -5.58
C ALA A 293 -11.56 11.84 -7.04
N GLN A 294 -12.19 12.97 -7.41
CA GLN A 294 -11.97 13.61 -8.72
C GLN A 294 -10.51 14.06 -8.88
N ALA A 295 -9.94 14.69 -7.86
CA ALA A 295 -8.56 15.16 -7.86
C ALA A 295 -7.56 13.99 -8.00
N VAL A 296 -7.79 12.86 -7.33
CA VAL A 296 -6.97 11.65 -7.49
C VAL A 296 -6.95 11.17 -8.94
N ARG A 297 -8.13 11.06 -9.58
CA ARG A 297 -8.21 10.63 -10.99
C ARG A 297 -7.57 11.63 -11.94
N GLU A 298 -7.74 12.93 -11.73
CA GLU A 298 -7.11 13.95 -12.56
C GLU A 298 -5.58 13.94 -12.41
N LYS A 299 -5.06 13.80 -11.18
CA LYS A 299 -3.62 13.62 -10.94
C LYS A 299 -3.09 12.36 -11.61
N LEU A 300 -3.82 11.24 -11.56
CA LEU A 300 -3.44 10.03 -12.30
C LEU A 300 -3.39 10.27 -13.80
N ARG A 301 -4.40 10.94 -14.36
CA ARG A 301 -4.45 11.28 -15.78
C ARG A 301 -3.25 12.12 -16.19
N GLN A 302 -2.88 13.11 -15.40
CA GLN A 302 -1.73 13.96 -15.69
C GLN A 302 -0.40 13.24 -15.52
N ILE A 303 -0.19 12.53 -14.40
CA ILE A 303 1.03 11.77 -14.14
C ILE A 303 1.22 10.63 -15.15
N LEU A 304 0.17 10.12 -15.77
CA LEU A 304 0.28 9.07 -16.79
C LEU A 304 0.13 9.61 -18.23
N ASN A 305 0.01 10.94 -18.41
CA ASN A 305 -0.24 11.62 -19.69
C ASN A 305 -1.48 11.09 -20.46
N LEU A 306 -2.55 10.72 -19.75
CA LEU A 306 -3.75 10.09 -20.33
C LEU A 306 -4.66 11.06 -21.11
N ASN A 307 -4.32 12.35 -21.11
CA ASN A 307 -5.09 13.36 -21.84
C ASN A 307 -5.04 13.13 -23.36
N GLU A 308 -3.92 12.62 -23.88
CA GLU A 308 -3.77 12.26 -25.30
C GLU A 308 -4.72 11.12 -25.69
N SER A 309 -4.84 10.08 -24.85
CA SER A 309 -5.73 8.94 -25.09
C SER A 309 -7.18 9.21 -24.70
N ARG A 310 -7.49 10.38 -24.13
CA ARG A 310 -8.79 10.73 -23.53
C ARG A 310 -9.34 9.68 -22.57
N ALA A 311 -8.46 8.88 -21.96
CA ALA A 311 -8.85 7.75 -21.14
C ALA A 311 -9.38 8.21 -19.79
N GLU A 312 -10.45 7.57 -19.32
CA GLU A 312 -10.99 7.79 -17.98
C GLU A 312 -10.40 6.80 -16.98
N VAL A 313 -10.55 7.10 -15.70
CA VAL A 313 -10.03 6.29 -14.60
C VAL A 313 -11.19 5.84 -13.74
N ILE A 314 -11.30 4.53 -13.49
CA ILE A 314 -12.15 3.95 -12.44
C ILE A 314 -11.22 3.54 -11.31
N LEU A 315 -11.44 4.05 -10.10
CA LEU A 315 -10.67 3.64 -8.93
C LEU A 315 -11.20 2.29 -8.43
N THR A 316 -10.31 1.43 -7.97
CA THR A 316 -10.65 0.09 -7.46
C THR A 316 -9.81 -0.22 -6.23
N SER A 317 -10.36 -1.00 -5.31
CA SER A 317 -9.65 -1.34 -4.08
C SER A 317 -8.44 -2.23 -4.34
N SER A 318 -8.48 -3.13 -5.33
CA SER A 318 -7.35 -3.98 -5.71
C SER A 318 -7.37 -4.33 -7.19
N GLY A 319 -6.25 -4.85 -7.69
CA GLY A 319 -6.20 -5.35 -9.07
C GLY A 319 -7.23 -6.45 -9.35
N THR A 320 -7.50 -7.29 -8.35
CA THR A 320 -8.51 -8.35 -8.43
C THR A 320 -9.94 -7.79 -8.45
N ASP A 321 -10.21 -6.65 -7.80
CA ASP A 321 -11.51 -5.98 -7.94
C ASP A 321 -11.66 -5.41 -9.36
N GLY A 322 -10.59 -4.81 -9.89
CA GLY A 322 -10.53 -4.33 -11.28
C GLY A 322 -10.81 -5.41 -12.33
N GLU A 323 -10.36 -6.65 -12.07
CA GLU A 323 -10.62 -7.83 -12.89
C GLU A 323 -12.13 -8.10 -13.03
N LEU A 324 -12.87 -8.06 -11.92
CA LEU A 324 -14.31 -8.28 -11.88
C LEU A 324 -15.06 -7.25 -12.75
N PHE A 325 -14.66 -5.96 -12.64
CA PHE A 325 -15.23 -4.91 -13.47
C PHE A 325 -14.90 -5.10 -14.94
N ALA A 326 -13.65 -5.45 -15.27
CA ALA A 326 -13.23 -5.67 -16.65
C ALA A 326 -13.97 -6.85 -17.32
N LEU A 327 -14.24 -7.92 -16.57
CA LEU A 327 -15.09 -9.02 -17.02
C LEU A 327 -16.48 -8.52 -17.40
N TYR A 328 -17.14 -7.80 -16.48
CA TYR A 328 -18.49 -7.26 -16.75
C TYR A 328 -18.50 -6.28 -17.92
N PHE A 329 -17.49 -5.42 -18.05
CA PHE A 329 -17.40 -4.49 -19.19
C PHE A 329 -17.21 -5.20 -20.53
N ALA A 330 -16.65 -6.42 -20.53
CA ALA A 330 -16.55 -7.25 -21.73
C ALA A 330 -17.83 -8.05 -22.02
N THR A 331 -18.63 -8.43 -21.01
CA THR A 331 -19.91 -9.12 -21.20
C THR A 331 -21.05 -8.14 -21.54
N GLY A 332 -21.02 -6.94 -20.97
CA GLY A 332 -22.09 -5.95 -21.02
C GLY A 332 -23.39 -6.46 -20.39
N ASN A 333 -24.52 -5.97 -20.90
CA ASN A 333 -25.87 -6.46 -20.56
C ASN A 333 -26.40 -7.49 -21.59
N THR A 334 -25.53 -8.36 -22.13
CA THR A 334 -25.92 -9.36 -23.15
C THR A 334 -25.80 -10.79 -22.63
N ASP A 335 -26.62 -11.69 -23.16
CA ASP A 335 -26.54 -13.14 -22.88
C ASP A 335 -25.50 -13.85 -23.77
N THR A 336 -24.65 -13.10 -24.47
CA THR A 336 -23.64 -13.68 -25.36
C THR A 336 -22.59 -14.39 -24.51
N PRO A 337 -22.35 -15.71 -24.71
CA PRO A 337 -21.32 -16.40 -23.94
C PRO A 337 -19.93 -15.80 -24.20
N LEU A 338 -19.14 -15.70 -23.14
CA LEU A 338 -17.79 -15.12 -23.17
C LEU A 338 -16.73 -16.20 -22.92
N LEU A 339 -15.68 -16.17 -23.73
CA LEU A 339 -14.42 -16.87 -23.46
C LEU A 339 -13.43 -15.89 -22.82
N ASN A 340 -13.06 -16.12 -21.57
CA ASN A 340 -12.02 -15.35 -20.88
C ASN A 340 -10.68 -16.10 -20.93
N ILE A 341 -9.69 -15.54 -21.63
CA ILE A 341 -8.36 -16.13 -21.78
C ILE A 341 -7.40 -15.46 -20.81
N LEU A 342 -7.09 -16.17 -19.72
CA LEU A 342 -6.14 -15.74 -18.69
C LEU A 342 -4.74 -16.21 -19.03
N VAL A 343 -3.79 -15.27 -19.09
CA VAL A 343 -2.38 -15.55 -19.39
C VAL A 343 -1.56 -15.51 -18.11
N GLY A 344 -0.86 -16.61 -17.80
CA GLY A 344 0.01 -16.74 -16.63
C GLY A 344 -0.73 -16.81 -15.28
N PRO A 345 -1.68 -17.73 -15.07
CA PRO A 345 -2.49 -17.78 -13.84
C PRO A 345 -1.68 -17.96 -12.54
N THR A 346 -0.51 -18.62 -12.58
CA THR A 346 0.40 -18.78 -11.43
C THR A 346 1.25 -17.53 -11.14
N GLU A 347 1.24 -16.58 -12.09
CA GLU A 347 2.15 -15.44 -12.18
C GLU A 347 1.42 -14.09 -11.95
N ILE A 348 0.10 -14.14 -11.76
CA ILE A 348 -0.79 -13.01 -11.41
C ILE A 348 -1.33 -13.14 -9.96
N GLY A 349 -2.18 -12.20 -9.52
CA GLY A 349 -2.80 -12.25 -8.19
C GLY A 349 -3.63 -13.51 -7.96
N SER A 350 -3.58 -14.10 -6.77
CA SER A 350 -4.27 -15.37 -6.47
C SER A 350 -5.79 -15.29 -6.62
N GLY A 351 -6.39 -14.15 -6.30
CA GLY A 351 -7.84 -13.93 -6.44
C GLY A 351 -8.31 -13.70 -7.88
N SER A 352 -7.39 -13.42 -8.84
CA SER A 352 -7.77 -13.12 -10.22
C SER A 352 -8.48 -14.28 -10.91
N LEU A 353 -8.21 -15.54 -10.54
CA LEU A 353 -8.90 -16.70 -11.10
C LEU A 353 -10.41 -16.67 -10.84
N ALA A 354 -10.82 -16.47 -9.59
CA ALA A 354 -12.24 -16.41 -9.24
C ALA A 354 -12.91 -15.13 -9.78
N ALA A 355 -12.25 -13.98 -9.64
CA ALA A 355 -12.77 -12.71 -10.16
C ALA A 355 -13.01 -12.73 -11.68
N SER A 356 -12.11 -13.35 -12.44
CA SER A 356 -12.21 -13.50 -13.90
C SER A 356 -13.38 -14.38 -14.37
N GLY A 357 -14.01 -15.10 -13.46
CA GLY A 357 -15.25 -15.86 -13.69
C GLY A 357 -16.50 -15.21 -13.12
N GLY A 358 -16.40 -14.07 -12.44
CA GLY A 358 -17.54 -13.42 -11.79
C GLY A 358 -17.89 -13.99 -10.41
N TYR A 359 -16.92 -14.56 -9.70
CA TYR A 359 -17.09 -15.13 -8.36
C TYR A 359 -16.44 -14.27 -7.28
N HIS A 360 -16.99 -14.32 -6.06
CA HIS A 360 -16.33 -13.83 -4.86
C HIS A 360 -15.01 -14.59 -4.66
N PHE A 361 -13.93 -13.88 -4.32
CA PHE A 361 -12.57 -14.45 -4.26
C PHE A 361 -11.94 -14.37 -2.87
N ASN A 362 -12.62 -13.75 -1.91
CA ASN A 362 -12.19 -13.61 -0.52
C ASN A 362 -13.39 -13.67 0.42
N THR A 363 -13.16 -13.76 1.73
CA THR A 363 -14.21 -13.84 2.77
C THR A 363 -14.85 -12.50 3.09
N SER A 364 -14.19 -11.41 2.74
CA SER A 364 -14.65 -10.04 2.92
C SER A 364 -14.49 -9.24 1.63
N THR A 365 -15.44 -8.33 1.39
CA THR A 365 -15.39 -7.37 0.30
C THR A 365 -14.83 -6.03 0.77
N PRO A 366 -14.30 -5.18 -0.13
CA PRO A 366 -13.74 -3.89 0.24
C PRO A 366 -14.69 -2.95 1.01
N LEU A 367 -16.01 -3.09 0.83
CA LEU A 367 -17.00 -2.26 1.53
C LEU A 367 -17.61 -2.95 2.76
N GLY A 368 -17.00 -4.04 3.23
CA GLY A 368 -17.27 -4.66 4.53
C GLY A 368 -18.36 -5.75 4.51
N GLY A 369 -18.74 -6.25 3.34
CA GLY A 369 -19.66 -7.39 3.22
C GLY A 369 -18.93 -8.70 3.45
N GLU A 370 -19.43 -9.54 4.36
CA GLU A 370 -19.01 -10.94 4.46
C GLU A 370 -19.60 -11.73 3.29
N VAL A 371 -18.74 -12.48 2.61
CA VAL A 371 -19.12 -13.24 1.41
C VAL A 371 -18.40 -14.59 1.40
N GLU A 372 -18.95 -15.57 0.70
CA GLU A 372 -18.34 -16.90 0.60
C GLU A 372 -17.49 -17.00 -0.67
N PRO A 373 -16.16 -17.23 -0.57
CA PRO A 373 -15.31 -17.44 -1.73
C PRO A 373 -15.83 -18.56 -2.63
N GLY A 374 -15.81 -18.33 -3.96
CA GLY A 374 -16.29 -19.29 -4.95
C GLY A 374 -17.79 -19.20 -5.25
N THR A 375 -18.55 -18.37 -4.54
CA THR A 375 -19.95 -18.09 -4.88
C THR A 375 -20.07 -16.98 -5.94
N PRO A 376 -21.08 -17.01 -6.83
CA PRO A 376 -21.31 -15.98 -7.83
C PRO A 376 -21.54 -14.60 -7.22
N VAL A 377 -20.93 -13.56 -7.80
CA VAL A 377 -21.27 -12.17 -7.46
C VAL A 377 -22.68 -11.86 -7.98
N ALA A 378 -23.53 -11.30 -7.12
CA ALA A 378 -24.93 -11.04 -7.47
C ALA A 378 -25.07 -10.17 -8.73
N GLY A 379 -25.89 -10.64 -9.68
CA GLY A 379 -26.12 -9.98 -10.98
C GLY A 379 -25.08 -10.30 -12.06
N MET A 380 -24.05 -11.08 -11.74
CA MET A 380 -23.18 -11.71 -12.75
C MET A 380 -23.78 -13.05 -13.19
N CYS A 381 -23.45 -13.50 -14.40
CA CYS A 381 -23.86 -14.81 -14.94
C CYS A 381 -22.62 -15.68 -15.24
N PRO A 382 -21.93 -16.24 -14.22
CA PRO A 382 -20.72 -17.05 -14.41
C PRO A 382 -20.91 -18.25 -15.35
N GLU A 383 -22.11 -18.79 -15.45
CA GLU A 383 -22.47 -19.88 -16.37
C GLU A 383 -22.25 -19.53 -17.85
N ASN A 384 -22.25 -18.23 -18.18
CA ASN A 384 -21.97 -17.73 -19.53
C ASN A 384 -20.47 -17.45 -19.76
N VAL A 385 -19.62 -17.63 -18.74
CA VAL A 385 -18.18 -17.36 -18.80
C VAL A 385 -17.40 -18.67 -18.77
N ARG A 386 -16.68 -18.95 -19.87
CA ARG A 386 -15.68 -20.03 -19.89
C ARG A 386 -14.30 -19.42 -19.73
N ILE A 387 -13.53 -19.91 -18.77
CA ILE A 387 -12.14 -19.49 -18.57
C ILE A 387 -11.19 -20.49 -19.24
N GLU A 388 -10.20 -19.98 -19.97
CA GLU A 388 -9.08 -20.76 -20.49
C GLU A 388 -7.76 -20.21 -19.95
N HIS A 389 -6.88 -21.11 -19.52
CA HIS A 389 -5.59 -20.77 -18.94
C HIS A 389 -4.46 -20.99 -19.94
N ILE A 390 -3.68 -19.94 -20.18
CA ILE A 390 -2.48 -19.99 -21.02
C ILE A 390 -1.26 -19.91 -20.10
N PRO A 391 -0.51 -21.02 -19.91
CA PRO A 391 0.71 -20.97 -19.15
C PRO A 391 1.77 -20.14 -19.88
N ILE A 392 2.62 -19.47 -19.10
CA ILE A 392 3.81 -18.75 -19.60
C ILE A 392 5.10 -19.37 -19.05
N ARG A 393 4.96 -20.45 -18.27
CA ARG A 393 6.04 -21.23 -17.67
C ARG A 393 5.68 -22.71 -17.75
N ARG A 394 6.65 -23.56 -18.05
CA ARG A 394 6.54 -25.02 -17.99
C ARG A 394 6.65 -25.49 -16.55
N ASP A 395 6.25 -26.73 -16.29
CA ASP A 395 6.33 -27.33 -14.95
C ASP A 395 7.78 -27.37 -14.42
N ASN A 396 8.79 -27.51 -15.28
CA ASN A 396 10.19 -27.46 -14.88
C ASN A 396 10.72 -26.04 -14.56
N GLY A 397 9.86 -25.03 -14.60
CA GLY A 397 10.22 -23.64 -14.32
C GLY A 397 10.70 -22.83 -15.53
N ASP A 398 10.90 -23.43 -16.70
CA ASP A 398 11.34 -22.70 -17.89
C ASP A 398 10.23 -21.81 -18.44
N ALA A 399 10.59 -20.63 -18.93
CA ALA A 399 9.64 -19.76 -19.62
C ALA A 399 9.17 -20.41 -20.94
N ILE A 400 7.87 -20.32 -21.23
CA ILE A 400 7.31 -20.75 -22.51
C ILE A 400 7.61 -19.67 -23.56
N PRO A 401 8.11 -20.03 -24.75
CA PRO A 401 8.27 -19.08 -25.85
C PRO A 401 6.95 -18.38 -26.18
N VAL A 402 6.98 -17.06 -26.35
CA VAL A 402 5.75 -16.26 -26.51
C VAL A 402 4.93 -16.68 -27.73
N GLU A 403 5.58 -17.17 -28.78
CA GLU A 403 4.95 -17.72 -29.99
C GLU A 403 4.05 -18.93 -29.70
N GLU A 404 4.41 -19.78 -28.74
CA GLU A 404 3.62 -20.96 -28.36
C GLU A 404 2.32 -20.53 -27.66
N SER A 405 2.43 -19.62 -26.69
CA SER A 405 1.26 -19.02 -26.01
C SER A 405 0.38 -18.26 -27.01
N GLU A 406 0.96 -17.46 -27.90
CA GLU A 406 0.22 -16.73 -28.95
C GLU A 406 -0.48 -17.66 -29.94
N GLY A 407 0.14 -18.78 -30.33
CA GLY A 407 -0.48 -19.79 -31.18
C GLY A 407 -1.75 -20.38 -30.55
N LEU A 408 -1.70 -20.68 -29.25
CA LEU A 408 -2.86 -21.19 -28.51
C LEU A 408 -3.96 -20.13 -28.37
N ILE A 409 -3.60 -18.89 -28.01
CA ILE A 409 -4.56 -17.77 -27.93
C ILE A 409 -5.27 -17.60 -29.28
N ARG A 410 -4.51 -17.55 -30.39
CA ARG A 410 -5.08 -17.40 -31.73
C ARG A 410 -6.10 -18.49 -32.06
N LYS A 411 -5.78 -19.75 -31.76
CA LYS A 411 -6.66 -20.91 -32.00
C LYS A 411 -7.95 -20.80 -31.18
N LEU A 412 -7.84 -20.49 -29.90
CA LEU A 412 -8.98 -20.35 -28.99
C LEU A 412 -9.88 -19.17 -29.41
N THR A 413 -9.30 -18.01 -29.69
CA THR A 413 -10.04 -16.83 -30.15
C THR A 413 -10.78 -17.12 -31.45
N ALA A 414 -10.12 -17.69 -32.46
CA ALA A 414 -10.77 -18.02 -33.74
C ALA A 414 -11.95 -18.99 -33.57
N SER A 415 -11.77 -20.02 -32.72
CA SER A 415 -12.85 -20.97 -32.41
C SER A 415 -14.03 -20.31 -31.69
N ALA A 416 -13.78 -19.41 -30.75
CA ALA A 416 -14.83 -18.74 -29.99
C ALA A 416 -15.64 -17.78 -30.88
N ILE A 417 -14.95 -17.00 -31.72
CA ILE A 417 -15.59 -16.09 -32.67
C ILE A 417 -16.44 -16.86 -33.69
N ALA A 418 -15.96 -18.01 -34.19
CA ALA A 418 -16.75 -18.88 -35.08
C ALA A 418 -18.02 -19.43 -34.40
N GLN A 419 -18.01 -19.57 -33.07
CA GLN A 419 -19.17 -19.97 -32.26
C GLN A 419 -20.06 -18.79 -31.85
N GLY A 420 -19.78 -17.58 -32.34
CA GLY A 420 -20.54 -16.38 -32.01
C GLY A 420 -20.25 -15.77 -30.64
N LYS A 421 -19.23 -16.25 -29.92
CA LYS A 421 -18.88 -15.82 -28.57
C LYS A 421 -18.10 -14.50 -28.56
N THR A 422 -18.17 -13.80 -27.44
CA THR A 422 -17.24 -12.71 -27.11
C THR A 422 -15.97 -13.31 -26.50
N VAL A 423 -14.84 -12.64 -26.66
CA VAL A 423 -13.54 -13.06 -26.11
C VAL A 423 -12.92 -11.90 -25.34
N LEU A 424 -12.61 -12.13 -24.07
CA LEU A 424 -11.73 -11.28 -23.28
C LEU A 424 -10.35 -11.92 -23.24
N ILE A 425 -9.31 -11.17 -23.60
CA ILE A 425 -7.93 -11.67 -23.62
C ILE A 425 -7.07 -10.83 -22.71
N HIS A 426 -6.33 -11.51 -21.84
CA HIS A 426 -5.38 -10.87 -20.96
C HIS A 426 -4.04 -10.66 -21.65
N LEU A 427 -3.57 -9.42 -21.64
CA LEU A 427 -2.20 -9.08 -21.97
C LEU A 427 -1.44 -8.78 -20.69
N LEU A 428 -0.63 -9.74 -20.27
CA LEU A 428 0.23 -9.58 -19.10
C LEU A 428 1.47 -8.77 -19.47
N ASP A 429 1.52 -7.51 -19.03
CA ASP A 429 2.63 -6.60 -19.35
C ASP A 429 3.91 -6.97 -18.60
N SER A 430 3.76 -7.35 -17.32
CA SER A 430 4.82 -7.89 -16.47
C SER A 430 4.21 -8.77 -15.38
N SER A 431 4.53 -10.06 -15.41
CA SER A 431 4.26 -11.00 -14.34
C SER A 431 5.02 -10.69 -13.05
N LYS A 432 4.71 -11.46 -11.99
CA LYS A 432 5.48 -11.50 -10.75
C LYS A 432 6.97 -11.81 -10.94
N THR A 433 7.37 -12.45 -12.03
CA THR A 433 8.76 -12.81 -12.38
C THR A 433 9.33 -12.02 -13.56
N GLY A 434 8.58 -11.06 -14.11
CA GLY A 434 9.02 -10.21 -15.22
C GLY A 434 8.79 -10.76 -16.64
N LEU A 435 8.15 -11.93 -16.78
CA LEU A 435 7.62 -12.42 -18.06
C LEU A 435 6.45 -11.58 -18.58
N LEU A 436 6.30 -11.52 -19.89
CA LEU A 436 5.17 -10.88 -20.59
C LEU A 436 4.60 -11.82 -21.65
N ALA A 437 3.29 -11.80 -21.83
CA ALA A 437 2.61 -12.48 -22.94
C ALA A 437 1.13 -12.03 -23.04
N PRO A 438 0.55 -12.01 -24.26
CA PRO A 438 1.23 -12.04 -25.55
C PRO A 438 1.94 -10.70 -25.86
N ARG A 439 2.52 -10.58 -27.06
CA ARG A 439 3.06 -9.30 -27.54
C ARG A 439 1.96 -8.31 -27.88
N LEU A 440 2.25 -7.02 -27.69
CA LEU A 440 1.32 -5.92 -28.01
C LEU A 440 0.81 -5.98 -29.47
N GLU A 441 1.70 -6.17 -30.44
CA GLU A 441 1.32 -6.23 -31.86
C GLU A 441 0.40 -7.42 -32.17
N PHE A 442 0.59 -8.55 -31.49
CA PHE A 442 -0.30 -9.70 -31.62
C PHE A 442 -1.70 -9.39 -31.07
N ALA A 443 -1.79 -8.76 -29.89
CA ALA A 443 -3.07 -8.36 -29.32
C ALA A 443 -3.82 -7.33 -30.20
N LYS A 444 -3.08 -6.38 -30.79
CA LYS A 444 -3.64 -5.42 -31.78
C LYS A 444 -4.25 -6.14 -32.98
N GLN A 445 -3.56 -7.14 -33.52
CA GLN A 445 -4.05 -7.94 -34.65
C GLN A 445 -5.33 -8.70 -34.29
N LEU A 446 -5.37 -9.35 -33.11
CA LEU A 446 -6.56 -10.08 -32.66
C LEU A 446 -7.77 -9.15 -32.51
N ARG A 447 -7.60 -8.00 -31.84
CA ARG A 447 -8.71 -7.04 -31.70
C ARG A 447 -9.21 -6.57 -33.06
N LYS A 448 -8.31 -6.20 -33.98
CA LYS A 448 -8.70 -5.73 -35.32
C LYS A 448 -9.46 -6.77 -36.14
N SER A 449 -9.27 -8.07 -35.86
CA SER A 449 -9.99 -9.14 -36.56
C SER A 449 -11.49 -9.23 -36.22
N ALA A 450 -11.90 -8.80 -35.02
CA ALA A 450 -13.29 -8.80 -34.59
C ALA A 450 -13.49 -7.75 -33.46
N PRO A 451 -13.47 -6.45 -33.77
CA PRO A 451 -13.38 -5.37 -32.79
C PRO A 451 -14.58 -5.28 -31.83
N GLU A 452 -15.75 -5.77 -32.24
CA GLU A 452 -16.96 -5.81 -31.41
C GLU A 452 -17.04 -7.05 -30.49
N ARG A 453 -16.18 -8.05 -30.71
CA ARG A 453 -16.21 -9.32 -29.97
C ARG A 453 -14.90 -9.69 -29.30
N VAL A 454 -13.81 -8.97 -29.56
CA VAL A 454 -12.50 -9.21 -28.95
C VAL A 454 -12.10 -8.01 -28.11
N HIS A 455 -12.17 -8.19 -26.79
CA HIS A 455 -11.72 -7.23 -25.80
C HIS A 455 -10.35 -7.63 -25.27
N ILE A 456 -9.51 -6.64 -25.00
CA ILE A 456 -8.18 -6.84 -24.42
C ILE A 456 -8.15 -6.13 -23.08
N LEU A 457 -7.79 -6.86 -22.03
CA LEU A 457 -7.42 -6.32 -20.72
C LEU A 457 -5.91 -6.42 -20.58
N VAL A 458 -5.23 -5.29 -20.51
CA VAL A 458 -3.81 -5.24 -20.19
C VAL A 458 -3.65 -5.30 -18.68
N ASP A 459 -3.14 -6.42 -18.17
CA ASP A 459 -2.68 -6.52 -16.79
C ASP A 459 -1.32 -5.82 -16.68
N ALA A 460 -1.38 -4.54 -16.34
CA ALA A 460 -0.24 -3.71 -15.95
C ALA A 460 -0.24 -3.49 -14.43
N ALA A 461 -0.69 -4.47 -13.63
CA ALA A 461 -0.76 -4.32 -12.18
C ALA A 461 0.63 -4.13 -11.54
N GLN A 462 1.73 -4.51 -12.19
CA GLN A 462 3.10 -4.14 -11.77
C GLN A 462 3.44 -2.67 -12.04
N LEU A 463 2.78 -2.05 -13.03
CA LEU A 463 2.99 -0.70 -13.56
C LEU A 463 4.46 -0.37 -13.92
N ARG A 464 5.19 -1.38 -14.42
CA ARG A 464 6.58 -1.30 -14.90
C ARG A 464 6.66 -0.94 -16.38
N VAL A 465 5.74 -0.09 -16.84
CA VAL A 465 5.50 0.26 -18.24
C VAL A 465 5.58 1.78 -18.44
N SER A 466 6.13 2.23 -19.58
CA SER A 466 6.21 3.66 -19.88
C SER A 466 4.83 4.27 -20.17
N ARG A 467 4.69 5.58 -19.86
CA ARG A 467 3.51 6.38 -20.23
C ARG A 467 3.16 6.23 -21.71
N ARG A 468 4.16 6.18 -22.59
CA ARG A 468 3.97 6.01 -24.04
C ARG A 468 3.28 4.68 -24.37
N LEU A 469 3.79 3.56 -23.84
CA LEU A 469 3.19 2.25 -24.11
C LEU A 469 1.78 2.14 -23.50
N LEU A 470 1.56 2.69 -22.30
CA LEU A 470 0.22 2.78 -21.71
C LEU A 470 -0.76 3.51 -22.63
N ASN A 471 -0.38 4.68 -23.14
CA ASN A 471 -1.22 5.46 -24.05
C ASN A 471 -1.43 4.74 -25.40
N GLN A 472 -0.45 4.00 -25.90
CA GLN A 472 -0.62 3.16 -27.10
C GLN A 472 -1.66 2.05 -26.89
N CYS A 473 -1.65 1.36 -25.74
CA CYS A 473 -2.67 0.36 -25.41
C CYS A 473 -4.08 0.98 -25.35
N LEU A 474 -4.21 2.12 -24.67
CA LEU A 474 -5.48 2.84 -24.55
C LEU A 474 -6.00 3.35 -25.91
N ALA A 475 -5.11 3.81 -26.79
CA ALA A 475 -5.46 4.26 -28.14
C ALA A 475 -5.97 3.11 -29.03
N GLU A 476 -5.51 1.87 -28.81
CA GLU A 476 -6.05 0.67 -29.46
C GLU A 476 -7.37 0.19 -28.82
N GLY A 477 -7.88 0.94 -27.84
CA GLY A 477 -9.14 0.65 -27.15
C GLY A 477 -9.03 -0.46 -26.10
N PHE A 478 -7.82 -0.80 -25.65
CA PHE A 478 -7.61 -1.80 -24.61
C PHE A 478 -7.91 -1.22 -23.23
N MET A 479 -8.54 -2.00 -22.35
CA MET A 479 -8.64 -1.66 -20.93
C MET A 479 -7.27 -1.91 -20.28
N VAL A 480 -6.87 -1.11 -19.29
CA VAL A 480 -5.59 -1.30 -18.61
C VAL A 480 -5.76 -1.29 -17.09
N LEU A 481 -5.42 -2.40 -16.45
CA LEU A 481 -5.41 -2.52 -14.99
C LEU A 481 -4.08 -2.06 -14.43
N ILE A 482 -4.10 -1.15 -13.45
CA ILE A 482 -2.89 -0.60 -12.82
C ILE A 482 -2.97 -0.66 -11.30
N THR A 483 -1.81 -0.63 -10.62
CA THR A 483 -1.74 -0.43 -9.16
C THR A 483 -0.65 0.55 -8.78
N GLY A 484 -0.87 1.35 -7.73
CA GLY A 484 0.14 2.21 -7.11
C GLY A 484 1.07 1.47 -6.15
N SER A 485 0.70 0.26 -5.70
CA SER A 485 1.36 -0.40 -4.59
C SER A 485 2.57 -1.27 -4.92
N LYS A 486 2.84 -1.51 -6.21
CA LYS A 486 3.95 -2.36 -6.65
C LYS A 486 5.17 -1.53 -7.01
N PHE A 487 5.43 -1.29 -8.30
CA PHE A 487 6.60 -0.53 -8.73
C PHE A 487 6.66 0.85 -8.08
N PHE A 488 5.52 1.54 -7.95
CA PHE A 488 5.45 2.86 -7.34
C PHE A 488 5.47 2.85 -5.81
N THR A 489 5.49 1.68 -5.17
CA THR A 489 5.74 1.53 -3.74
C THR A 489 4.76 2.28 -2.81
N GLY A 490 3.56 2.62 -3.32
CA GLY A 490 2.47 3.12 -2.50
C GLY A 490 1.85 2.03 -1.62
N PRO A 491 0.90 2.39 -0.75
CA PRO A 491 0.22 1.40 0.10
C PRO A 491 -0.55 0.34 -0.73
N PRO A 492 -0.58 -0.94 -0.28
CA PRO A 492 -1.37 -1.99 -0.91
C PRO A 492 -2.84 -1.59 -0.96
N PHE A 493 -3.59 -2.05 -1.96
CA PHE A 493 -4.98 -1.66 -2.23
C PHE A 493 -5.19 -0.25 -2.83
N SER A 494 -4.25 0.21 -3.64
CA SER A 494 -4.40 1.39 -4.51
C SER A 494 -4.42 0.95 -5.98
N ALA A 495 -5.60 0.57 -6.49
CA ALA A 495 -5.74 0.08 -7.86
C ALA A 495 -6.68 0.94 -8.70
N ALA A 496 -6.56 0.83 -10.02
CA ALA A 496 -7.43 1.52 -10.96
C ALA A 496 -7.53 0.77 -12.29
N LEU A 497 -8.67 0.92 -12.96
CA LEU A 497 -8.88 0.50 -14.33
C LEU A 497 -8.90 1.75 -15.22
N LEU A 498 -7.94 1.83 -16.13
CA LEU A 498 -7.87 2.86 -17.16
C LEU A 498 -8.76 2.44 -18.32
N MET A 499 -9.74 3.29 -18.61
CA MET A 499 -10.81 3.01 -19.56
C MET A 499 -10.60 3.84 -20.82
N PRO A 500 -10.39 3.20 -21.98
CA PRO A 500 -10.26 3.92 -23.24
C PRO A 500 -11.59 4.54 -23.63
N GLU A 501 -11.55 5.64 -24.39
CA GLU A 501 -12.73 6.40 -24.78
C GLU A 501 -13.80 5.53 -25.47
N SER A 502 -13.38 4.59 -26.33
CA SER A 502 -14.29 3.66 -27.00
C SER A 502 -15.11 2.82 -26.01
N MET A 503 -14.49 2.43 -24.89
CA MET A 503 -15.17 1.65 -23.85
C MET A 503 -16.09 2.55 -23.03
N ILE A 504 -15.71 3.80 -22.75
CA ILE A 504 -16.62 4.76 -22.10
C ILE A 504 -17.87 5.00 -22.94
N ILE A 505 -17.73 5.12 -24.27
CA ILE A 505 -18.87 5.25 -25.19
C ILE A 505 -19.75 4.00 -25.14
N TYR A 506 -19.15 2.80 -25.20
CA TYR A 506 -19.88 1.54 -25.09
C TYR A 506 -20.66 1.42 -23.78
N LEU A 507 -20.02 1.72 -22.65
CA LEU A 507 -20.63 1.62 -21.32
C LEU A 507 -21.77 2.62 -21.12
N ASN A 508 -21.76 3.78 -21.80
CA ASN A 508 -22.89 4.70 -21.79
C ASN A 508 -24.17 4.15 -22.44
N GLY A 509 -24.06 3.05 -23.19
CA GLY A 509 -25.22 2.34 -23.73
C GLY A 509 -25.79 1.27 -22.79
N LEU A 510 -25.13 0.96 -21.68
CA LEU A 510 -25.59 -0.05 -20.73
C LEU A 510 -26.66 0.53 -19.79
N ALA A 511 -27.61 -0.32 -19.39
CA ALA A 511 -28.74 0.09 -18.55
C ALA A 511 -28.50 -0.19 -17.07
N HIS A 512 -27.85 -1.32 -16.75
CA HIS A 512 -27.80 -1.83 -15.38
C HIS A 512 -26.43 -2.37 -15.01
N MET A 513 -25.96 -2.04 -13.80
CA MET A 513 -24.81 -2.67 -13.18
C MET A 513 -25.24 -3.93 -12.39
N PRO A 514 -24.38 -4.95 -12.26
CA PRO A 514 -24.62 -6.06 -11.34
C PRO A 514 -24.79 -5.55 -9.92
N SER A 515 -25.82 -6.01 -9.20
CA SER A 515 -26.15 -5.50 -7.86
C SER A 515 -25.04 -5.76 -6.84
N GLY A 516 -24.33 -6.89 -6.97
CA GLY A 516 -23.22 -7.27 -6.09
C GLY A 516 -21.99 -6.36 -6.22
N PHE A 517 -21.92 -5.48 -7.23
CA PHE A 517 -20.81 -4.53 -7.34
C PHE A 517 -20.83 -3.46 -6.25
N SER A 518 -21.97 -3.27 -5.58
CA SER A 518 -22.08 -2.39 -4.40
C SER A 518 -21.26 -2.87 -3.20
N ASP A 519 -20.77 -4.11 -3.23
CA ASP A 519 -19.85 -4.64 -2.21
C ASP A 519 -18.38 -4.29 -2.51
N TYR A 520 -18.07 -3.95 -3.77
CA TYR A 520 -16.71 -3.78 -4.27
C TYR A 520 -16.35 -2.32 -4.61
N ALA A 521 -17.34 -1.52 -5.00
CA ALA A 521 -17.14 -0.13 -5.37
C ALA A 521 -18.32 0.77 -5.02
N THR A 522 -18.01 2.05 -4.93
CA THR A 522 -18.94 3.13 -4.60
C THR A 522 -19.24 3.95 -5.87
N ALA A 523 -20.32 4.70 -5.83
CA ALA A 523 -20.68 5.61 -6.92
C ALA A 523 -19.58 6.63 -7.26
N HIS A 524 -18.72 6.95 -6.27
CA HIS A 524 -17.67 7.95 -6.33
C HIS A 524 -16.34 7.45 -6.94
N ASP A 525 -16.17 6.13 -7.01
CA ASP A 525 -14.96 5.51 -7.58
C ASP A 525 -14.93 5.62 -9.11
N PHE A 526 -16.10 5.86 -9.71
CA PHE A 526 -16.30 6.00 -11.14
C PHE A 526 -16.15 7.46 -11.61
N PRO A 527 -15.72 7.67 -12.88
CA PRO A 527 -15.64 8.99 -13.46
C PRO A 527 -17.04 9.58 -13.70
N PRO A 528 -17.19 10.92 -13.71
CA PRO A 528 -18.49 11.58 -13.92
C PRO A 528 -19.21 11.14 -15.21
N LYS A 529 -18.45 10.75 -16.24
CA LYS A 529 -19.00 10.25 -17.51
C LYS A 529 -19.81 8.96 -17.37
N LEU A 530 -19.58 8.16 -16.32
CA LEU A 530 -20.30 6.90 -16.06
C LEU A 530 -21.31 7.02 -14.91
N ARG A 531 -21.68 8.24 -14.51
CA ARG A 531 -22.53 8.48 -13.34
C ARG A 531 -23.91 7.80 -13.41
N HIS A 532 -24.46 7.64 -14.62
CA HIS A 532 -25.74 6.95 -14.80
C HIS A 532 -25.67 5.46 -14.39
N LEU A 533 -24.52 4.81 -14.57
CA LEU A 533 -24.26 3.46 -14.04
C LEU A 533 -23.89 3.50 -12.57
N SER A 534 -22.94 4.36 -12.19
CA SER A 534 -22.36 4.33 -10.85
C SER A 534 -23.33 4.77 -9.75
N ASN A 535 -24.36 5.57 -10.07
CA ASN A 535 -25.44 5.90 -9.14
C ASN A 535 -26.27 4.67 -8.68
N GLN A 536 -26.10 3.50 -9.31
CA GLN A 536 -26.72 2.24 -8.89
C GLN A 536 -25.92 1.52 -7.79
N LEU A 537 -24.69 1.98 -7.51
CA LEU A 537 -23.80 1.43 -6.50
C LEU A 537 -23.99 2.13 -5.15
N SER A 538 -23.29 1.63 -4.12
CA SER A 538 -23.25 2.25 -2.80
C SER A 538 -22.79 3.72 -2.85
N GLY A 539 -23.52 4.58 -2.14
CA GLY A 539 -23.14 5.99 -1.95
C GLY A 539 -22.16 6.22 -0.80
N THR A 540 -21.84 5.19 -0.01
CA THR A 540 -20.95 5.31 1.16
C THR A 540 -19.50 5.39 0.69
N PRO A 541 -18.74 6.46 1.00
CA PRO A 541 -17.35 6.63 0.57
C PRO A 541 -16.39 5.52 1.04
N ASN A 542 -15.50 5.08 0.14
CA ASN A 542 -14.32 4.30 0.51
C ASN A 542 -13.16 5.24 0.86
N ILE A 543 -13.17 5.75 2.09
CA ILE A 543 -12.17 6.72 2.56
C ILE A 543 -10.74 6.16 2.54
N GLY A 544 -10.57 4.87 2.82
CA GLY A 544 -9.26 4.21 2.83
C GLY A 544 -8.60 4.23 1.45
N LEU A 545 -9.39 4.01 0.39
CA LEU A 545 -8.90 4.05 -0.99
C LEU A 545 -8.29 5.40 -1.36
N LEU A 546 -8.89 6.50 -0.89
CA LEU A 546 -8.41 7.85 -1.13
C LEU A 546 -7.02 8.08 -0.48
N PHE A 547 -6.85 7.70 0.78
CA PHE A 547 -5.56 7.85 1.48
C PHE A 547 -4.45 7.03 0.83
N ARG A 548 -4.76 5.79 0.42
CA ARG A 548 -3.80 4.93 -0.27
C ARG A 548 -3.39 5.51 -1.63
N TRP A 549 -4.33 6.05 -2.39
CA TRP A 549 -4.03 6.72 -3.65
C TRP A 549 -3.25 8.01 -3.45
N GLN A 550 -3.57 8.82 -2.44
CA GLN A 550 -2.83 10.04 -2.14
C GLN A 550 -1.34 9.75 -1.87
N ALA A 551 -1.06 8.70 -1.09
CA ALA A 551 0.32 8.25 -0.85
C ALA A 551 0.99 7.71 -2.13
N ALA A 552 0.29 6.92 -2.95
CA ALA A 552 0.83 6.41 -4.21
C ALA A 552 1.12 7.53 -5.23
N LEU A 553 0.26 8.55 -5.31
CA LEU A 553 0.41 9.69 -6.21
C LEU A 553 1.68 10.50 -5.92
N TRP A 554 2.07 10.61 -4.65
CA TRP A 554 3.35 11.20 -4.27
C TRP A 554 4.52 10.44 -4.91
N GLU A 555 4.57 9.12 -4.71
CA GLU A 555 5.68 8.30 -5.23
C GLU A 555 5.75 8.32 -6.76
N MET A 556 4.60 8.30 -7.42
CA MET A 556 4.54 8.44 -8.86
C MET A 556 5.07 9.81 -9.32
N SER A 557 4.68 10.90 -8.66
CA SER A 557 5.15 12.25 -8.97
C SER A 557 6.65 12.39 -8.76
N ALA A 558 7.18 11.87 -7.65
CA ALA A 558 8.60 11.88 -7.34
C ALA A 558 9.40 11.11 -8.41
N PHE A 559 8.98 9.89 -8.76
CA PHE A 559 9.63 9.10 -9.80
C PHE A 559 9.67 9.81 -11.16
N PHE A 560 8.52 10.35 -11.60
CA PHE A 560 8.44 10.99 -12.90
C PHE A 560 9.08 12.38 -12.96
N SER A 561 9.39 12.99 -11.82
CA SER A 561 10.19 14.21 -11.73
C SER A 561 11.68 13.97 -11.96
N VAL A 562 12.15 12.71 -11.89
CA VAL A 562 13.54 12.33 -12.18
C VAL A 562 13.80 12.37 -13.70
N PRO A 563 14.93 12.96 -14.17
CA PRO A 563 15.21 13.05 -15.60
C PRO A 563 15.28 11.65 -16.25
N PRO A 564 14.78 11.47 -17.49
CA PRO A 564 14.73 10.16 -18.13
C PRO A 564 16.06 9.40 -18.16
N GLN A 565 17.18 10.09 -18.39
CA GLN A 565 18.51 9.48 -18.41
C GLN A 565 18.91 8.90 -17.04
N ASP A 566 18.57 9.59 -15.95
CA ASP A 566 18.98 9.22 -14.60
C ASP A 566 18.15 8.04 -14.12
N ARG A 567 16.85 7.99 -14.48
CA ARG A 567 16.00 6.80 -14.24
C ARG A 567 16.58 5.55 -14.88
N VAL A 568 17.00 5.65 -16.13
CA VAL A 568 17.64 4.55 -16.87
C VAL A 568 18.97 4.16 -16.25
N HIS A 569 19.80 5.16 -15.90
CA HIS A 569 21.10 4.94 -15.29
C HIS A 569 20.96 4.20 -13.95
N THR A 570 20.14 4.70 -13.04
CA THR A 570 19.92 4.11 -11.70
C THR A 570 19.40 2.68 -11.78
N ILE A 571 18.33 2.43 -12.56
CA ILE A 571 17.76 1.07 -12.69
C ILE A 571 18.78 0.10 -13.30
N LYS A 572 19.54 0.55 -14.31
CA LYS A 572 20.54 -0.30 -14.97
C LYS A 572 21.69 -0.66 -14.03
N GLN A 573 22.27 0.33 -13.36
CA GLN A 573 23.40 0.13 -12.44
C GLN A 573 23.02 -0.74 -11.24
N PHE A 574 21.88 -0.43 -10.62
CA PHE A 574 21.36 -1.25 -9.52
C PHE A 574 21.07 -2.69 -9.97
N GLY A 575 20.43 -2.86 -11.13
CA GLY A 575 20.12 -4.18 -11.67
C GLY A 575 21.37 -5.01 -11.98
N GLN A 576 22.43 -4.38 -12.48
CA GLN A 576 23.73 -5.04 -12.67
C GLN A 576 24.33 -5.49 -11.33
N ALA A 577 24.32 -4.62 -10.32
CA ALA A 577 24.82 -4.95 -8.99
C ALA A 577 24.04 -6.10 -8.33
N VAL A 578 22.72 -6.19 -8.54
CA VAL A 578 21.90 -7.33 -8.06
C VAL A 578 22.35 -8.64 -8.70
N LEU A 579 22.53 -8.66 -10.02
CA LEU A 579 22.94 -9.87 -10.74
C LEU A 579 24.33 -10.32 -10.29
N GLU A 580 25.29 -9.40 -10.21
CA GLU A 580 26.65 -9.69 -9.70
C GLU A 580 26.62 -10.21 -8.26
N ALA A 581 25.79 -9.62 -7.39
CA ALA A 581 25.67 -10.05 -6.00
C ALA A 581 25.02 -11.44 -5.85
N ILE A 582 24.06 -11.79 -6.71
CA ILE A 582 23.47 -13.14 -6.76
C ILE A 582 24.49 -14.16 -7.26
N GLU A 583 25.22 -13.85 -8.34
CA GLU A 583 26.23 -14.74 -8.93
C GLU A 583 27.37 -15.07 -7.95
N GLN A 584 27.73 -14.13 -7.08
CA GLN A 584 28.77 -14.31 -6.06
C GLN A 584 28.33 -15.14 -4.85
N ARG A 585 27.06 -15.54 -4.75
CA ARG A 585 26.51 -16.26 -3.59
C ARG A 585 26.06 -17.68 -3.97
N PRO A 586 26.75 -18.74 -3.51
CA PRO A 586 26.35 -20.11 -3.83
C PRO A 586 24.99 -20.51 -3.21
N GLU A 587 24.54 -19.80 -2.17
CA GLU A 587 23.23 -20.01 -1.57
C GLU A 587 22.08 -19.54 -2.48
N LEU A 588 22.36 -18.79 -3.56
CA LEU A 588 21.37 -18.22 -4.43
C LEU A 588 21.51 -18.76 -5.86
N THR A 589 20.40 -18.94 -6.55
CA THR A 589 20.43 -19.29 -7.98
C THR A 589 19.40 -18.46 -8.74
N PHE A 590 19.89 -17.66 -9.69
CA PHE A 590 19.03 -16.80 -10.50
C PHE A 590 18.05 -17.61 -11.35
N VAL A 591 16.77 -17.22 -11.34
CA VAL A 591 15.74 -17.77 -12.21
C VAL A 591 15.70 -16.94 -13.48
N THR A 592 16.11 -17.54 -14.59
CA THR A 592 16.16 -16.83 -15.88
C THR A 592 14.75 -16.50 -16.37
N ALA A 593 14.55 -15.24 -16.75
CA ALA A 593 13.35 -14.77 -17.45
C ALA A 593 13.75 -14.18 -18.82
N PRO A 594 13.10 -14.57 -19.94
CA PRO A 594 13.30 -13.94 -21.24
C PRO A 594 13.06 -12.42 -21.15
N ARG A 595 13.99 -11.67 -21.75
CA ARG A 595 14.01 -10.20 -21.71
C ARG A 595 13.10 -9.63 -22.80
N ARG A 596 12.50 -8.44 -22.57
CA ARG A 596 11.96 -7.62 -23.68
C ARG A 596 13.10 -7.39 -24.69
N PRO A 597 12.93 -7.75 -25.97
CA PRO A 597 13.98 -7.50 -26.96
C PRO A 597 14.31 -6.01 -27.03
N LEU A 598 15.57 -5.66 -26.72
CA LEU A 598 16.08 -4.29 -26.80
C LEU A 598 15.94 -3.71 -28.23
N ALA A 599 15.91 -4.57 -29.26
CA ALA A 599 15.78 -4.19 -30.67
C ALA A 599 14.44 -3.51 -31.04
N LEU A 600 13.40 -3.62 -30.21
CA LEU A 600 12.11 -2.91 -30.36
C LEU A 600 12.10 -1.56 -29.60
N CYS A 601 13.25 -1.12 -29.08
CA CYS A 601 13.38 0.12 -28.31
C CYS A 601 13.84 1.27 -29.20
N ASP A 602 12.88 2.00 -29.75
CA ASP A 602 13.05 3.18 -30.60
C ASP A 602 13.55 4.45 -29.87
N GLY A 603 14.21 4.34 -28.70
CA GLY A 603 14.62 5.50 -27.92
C GLY A 603 15.78 5.26 -26.95
N LYS A 604 16.63 6.28 -26.81
CA LYS A 604 17.85 6.27 -25.96
C LYS A 604 17.57 6.20 -24.44
N HIS A 605 16.31 6.31 -23.99
CA HIS A 605 15.96 6.42 -22.56
C HIS A 605 14.70 5.62 -22.14
N ARG A 606 14.65 4.30 -22.45
CA ARG A 606 13.52 3.42 -22.07
C ARG A 606 13.79 2.56 -20.83
N TRP A 607 13.41 3.07 -19.66
CA TRP A 607 13.54 2.34 -18.39
C TRP A 607 12.64 1.10 -18.30
N ASP A 608 11.50 1.11 -19.02
CA ASP A 608 10.49 0.05 -19.05
C ASP A 608 10.88 -1.18 -19.90
N CYS A 609 12.11 -1.21 -20.39
CA CYS A 609 12.74 -2.37 -21.03
C CYS A 609 13.89 -2.97 -20.22
N LEU A 610 14.26 -2.33 -19.10
CA LEU A 610 15.31 -2.84 -18.23
C LEU A 610 14.75 -3.90 -17.28
N PRO A 611 15.52 -4.97 -16.96
CA PRO A 611 15.18 -5.87 -15.88
C PRO A 611 15.11 -5.09 -14.56
N ASN A 612 14.03 -5.28 -13.81
CA ASN A 612 13.83 -4.59 -12.53
C ASN A 612 13.09 -5.47 -11.49
N ILE A 613 12.89 -6.76 -11.81
CA ILE A 613 12.51 -7.82 -10.89
C ILE A 613 13.53 -8.94 -11.09
N PHE A 614 14.24 -9.32 -10.03
CA PHE A 614 15.29 -10.33 -10.05
C PHE A 614 14.82 -11.50 -9.17
N THR A 615 14.40 -12.59 -9.81
CA THR A 615 13.91 -13.78 -9.12
C THR A 615 15.05 -14.77 -8.94
N PHE A 616 15.14 -15.39 -7.77
CA PHE A 616 16.15 -16.40 -7.47
C PHE A 616 15.62 -17.44 -6.48
N TYR A 617 16.18 -18.64 -6.55
CA TYR A 617 16.03 -19.68 -5.54
C TYR A 617 16.97 -19.44 -4.37
N LEU A 618 16.53 -19.81 -3.17
CA LEU A 618 17.38 -19.93 -1.98
C LEU A 618 17.68 -21.41 -1.75
N HIS A 619 18.96 -21.74 -1.62
CA HIS A 619 19.45 -23.04 -1.21
C HIS A 619 19.62 -23.09 0.30
N ALA A 620 19.20 -24.19 0.90
CA ALA A 620 19.23 -24.38 2.34
C ALA A 620 19.78 -25.75 2.72
N ILE A 621 20.45 -25.79 3.87
CA ILE A 621 20.92 -27.02 4.51
C ILE A 621 19.79 -27.53 5.42
N VAL A 622 19.18 -28.65 5.03
CA VAL A 622 18.02 -29.23 5.75
C VAL A 622 18.44 -30.43 6.61
N GLU A 623 19.40 -31.22 6.15
CA GLU A 623 19.91 -32.41 6.82
C GLU A 623 21.42 -32.31 7.05
N VAL A 624 21.92 -32.97 8.11
CA VAL A 624 23.37 -33.05 8.37
C VAL A 624 24.01 -33.86 7.25
N ASP A 625 25.16 -33.41 6.76
CA ASP A 625 25.95 -34.06 5.72
C ASP A 625 25.28 -34.19 4.33
N SER A 626 24.11 -33.57 4.14
CA SER A 626 23.44 -33.48 2.84
C SER A 626 23.81 -32.17 2.11
N PRO A 627 23.93 -32.18 0.77
CA PRO A 627 24.14 -30.95 0.02
C PRO A 627 22.95 -30.00 0.19
N PRO A 628 23.17 -28.67 0.12
CA PRO A 628 22.08 -27.70 0.10
C PRO A 628 21.09 -28.00 -1.02
N ARG A 629 19.79 -27.84 -0.74
CA ARG A 629 18.73 -27.95 -1.73
C ARG A 629 17.93 -26.67 -1.84
N ILE A 630 17.26 -26.48 -2.98
CA ILE A 630 16.32 -25.38 -3.17
C ILE A 630 15.14 -25.54 -2.20
N LEU A 631 14.72 -24.43 -1.60
CA LEU A 631 13.53 -24.38 -0.78
C LEU A 631 12.25 -24.58 -1.60
N THR A 632 11.32 -25.34 -1.04
CA THR A 632 9.94 -25.40 -1.53
C THR A 632 9.27 -24.03 -1.38
N TYR A 633 8.14 -23.83 -2.05
CA TYR A 633 7.34 -22.60 -1.96
C TYR A 633 6.92 -22.31 -0.52
N ASP A 634 6.49 -23.33 0.23
CA ASP A 634 6.05 -23.16 1.60
C ASP A 634 7.23 -22.83 2.53
N GLU A 635 8.38 -23.50 2.37
CA GLU A 635 9.62 -23.14 3.07
C GLU A 635 10.09 -21.73 2.73
N ALA A 636 10.03 -21.32 1.47
CA ALA A 636 10.38 -19.97 1.06
C ALA A 636 9.49 -18.90 1.72
N ARG A 637 8.25 -19.24 2.12
CA ARG A 637 7.38 -18.33 2.90
C ARG A 637 7.93 -18.10 4.31
N TYR A 638 8.47 -19.14 4.95
CA TYR A 638 9.15 -18.99 6.24
C TYR A 638 10.41 -18.15 6.09
N ALA A 639 11.25 -18.40 5.07
CA ALA A 639 12.44 -17.60 4.80
C ALA A 639 12.09 -16.12 4.56
N TYR A 640 11.00 -15.85 3.85
CA TYR A 640 10.46 -14.51 3.65
C TYR A 640 10.02 -13.83 4.96
N THR A 641 9.40 -14.57 5.88
CA THR A 641 9.00 -14.06 7.20
C THR A 641 10.24 -13.73 8.06
N TYR A 642 11.21 -14.65 8.14
CA TYR A 642 12.47 -14.45 8.87
C TYR A 642 13.27 -13.27 8.36
N LEU A 643 13.27 -13.04 7.05
CA LEU A 643 13.96 -11.90 6.45
C LEU A 643 13.52 -10.57 7.10
N ASN A 644 12.24 -10.45 7.47
CA ASN A 644 11.60 -9.24 7.98
C ASN A 644 11.63 -9.12 9.53
N GLN A 645 12.32 -10.03 10.21
CA GLN A 645 12.42 -10.10 11.68
C GLN A 645 13.88 -9.95 12.14
N ASP A 646 14.11 -9.64 13.40
CA ASP A 646 15.41 -9.94 14.01
C ASP A 646 15.47 -11.45 14.26
N ILE A 647 16.47 -12.14 13.72
CA ILE A 647 16.59 -13.60 13.82
C ILE A 647 17.77 -14.05 14.67
N THR A 648 18.44 -13.17 15.41
CA THR A 648 19.61 -13.56 16.22
C THR A 648 19.32 -14.70 17.18
N ASP A 649 18.12 -14.72 17.76
CA ASP A 649 17.73 -15.73 18.75
C ASP A 649 17.42 -17.10 18.13
N LEU A 650 17.25 -17.16 16.80
CA LEU A 650 17.00 -18.40 16.04
C LEU A 650 18.28 -19.03 15.48
N LEU A 651 19.42 -18.38 15.68
CA LEU A 651 20.70 -18.73 15.08
C LEU A 651 21.66 -19.35 16.11
N PRO A 652 22.67 -20.13 15.67
CA PRO A 652 23.70 -20.66 16.56
C PRO A 652 24.46 -19.57 17.35
N ALA A 653 24.76 -19.85 18.62
CA ALA A 653 25.41 -18.89 19.52
C ALA A 653 26.88 -18.58 19.17
N ASP A 654 27.50 -19.38 18.29
CA ASP A 654 28.90 -19.27 17.87
C ASP A 654 29.09 -18.54 16.52
N LEU A 655 28.03 -17.95 15.96
CA LEU A 655 28.13 -17.09 14.78
C LEU A 655 29.00 -15.86 15.04
N ALA A 656 29.71 -15.44 13.99
CA ALA A 656 30.54 -14.24 14.07
C ALA A 656 29.68 -12.98 14.25
N GLU A 657 30.19 -11.99 14.98
CA GLU A 657 29.44 -10.76 15.33
C GLU A 657 28.93 -10.01 14.10
N ASN A 658 29.69 -9.99 13.00
CA ASN A 658 29.27 -9.38 11.75
C ASN A 658 28.07 -10.11 11.10
N GLU A 659 27.93 -11.42 11.27
CA GLU A 659 26.75 -12.16 10.82
C GLU A 659 25.55 -11.91 11.73
N LEU A 660 25.77 -11.77 13.04
CA LEU A 660 24.73 -11.38 13.98
C LEU A 660 24.20 -9.98 13.68
N GLU A 661 25.08 -9.01 13.35
CA GLU A 661 24.68 -7.68 12.92
C GLU A 661 23.76 -7.74 11.68
N VAL A 662 24.15 -8.51 10.65
CA VAL A 662 23.32 -8.73 9.46
C VAL A 662 21.98 -9.39 9.81
N ALA A 663 21.97 -10.36 10.74
CA ALA A 663 20.77 -11.06 11.18
C ALA A 663 19.75 -10.14 11.89
N ARG A 664 20.21 -9.10 12.60
CA ARG A 664 19.35 -8.12 13.28
C ARG A 664 18.53 -7.25 12.33
N HIS A 665 19.07 -6.97 11.14
CA HIS A 665 18.42 -6.07 10.19
C HIS A 665 17.10 -6.63 9.68
N ARG A 666 16.02 -5.85 9.78
CA ARG A 666 14.74 -6.20 9.17
C ARG A 666 14.76 -5.88 7.69
N CYS A 667 14.67 -6.92 6.87
CA CYS A 667 14.73 -6.82 5.42
C CYS A 667 13.40 -7.28 4.79
N HIS A 668 13.01 -6.71 3.66
CA HIS A 668 11.76 -7.08 2.98
C HIS A 668 11.98 -7.24 1.48
N SER A 669 11.62 -8.41 0.96
CA SER A 669 11.73 -8.79 -0.45
C SER A 669 10.36 -9.06 -1.05
N GLY A 670 10.27 -9.35 -2.35
CA GLY A 670 9.00 -9.79 -2.93
C GLY A 670 8.61 -11.17 -2.38
N GLN A 671 7.34 -11.36 -2.01
CA GLN A 671 6.82 -12.65 -1.54
C GLN A 671 7.22 -13.82 -2.45
N PRO A 672 7.34 -15.05 -1.93
CA PRO A 672 7.64 -16.20 -2.76
C PRO A 672 6.65 -16.40 -3.90
N VAL A 673 7.14 -16.96 -5.00
CA VAL A 673 6.32 -17.33 -6.16
C VAL A 673 6.60 -18.77 -6.56
N ARG A 674 5.57 -19.46 -7.05
CA ARG A 674 5.69 -20.84 -7.54
C ARG A 674 6.38 -20.83 -8.89
N ILE A 675 7.56 -21.46 -8.98
CA ILE A 675 8.36 -21.47 -10.22
C ILE A 675 8.38 -22.85 -10.86
N HIS A 676 8.86 -23.87 -10.14
CA HIS A 676 9.05 -25.22 -10.67
C HIS A 676 8.16 -26.20 -9.89
N LYS A 677 7.35 -26.98 -10.59
CA LYS A 677 6.50 -28.02 -10.04
C LYS A 677 7.23 -29.37 -10.04
N LEU A 678 7.38 -29.96 -8.87
CA LEU A 678 8.04 -31.25 -8.68
C LEU A 678 7.08 -32.41 -8.99
N CYS A 679 7.64 -33.61 -9.17
CA CYS A 679 6.87 -34.81 -9.50
C CYS A 679 5.86 -35.22 -8.42
N ASP A 680 6.11 -34.85 -7.16
CA ASP A 680 5.20 -35.07 -6.02
C ASP A 680 4.07 -34.02 -5.94
N GLY A 681 4.04 -33.06 -6.87
CA GLY A 681 3.05 -31.99 -6.94
C GLY A 681 3.40 -30.73 -6.13
N SER A 682 4.46 -30.77 -5.31
CA SER A 682 4.95 -29.60 -4.59
C SER A 682 5.64 -28.61 -5.53
N TRP A 683 5.88 -27.39 -5.07
CA TRP A 683 6.50 -26.33 -5.86
C TRP A 683 7.79 -25.84 -5.23
N LEU A 684 8.80 -25.55 -6.03
CA LEU A 684 9.96 -24.74 -5.63
C LEU A 684 9.60 -23.25 -5.65
N GLY A 685 10.02 -22.54 -4.60
CA GLY A 685 9.70 -21.12 -4.38
C GLY A 685 10.81 -20.18 -4.83
N GLY A 686 10.48 -19.17 -5.64
CA GLY A 686 11.39 -18.09 -5.99
C GLY A 686 11.18 -16.85 -5.11
N LEU A 687 12.25 -16.34 -4.49
CA LEU A 687 12.31 -15.03 -3.83
C LEU A 687 12.76 -13.95 -4.82
N ARG A 688 12.50 -12.68 -4.50
CA ARG A 688 12.67 -11.59 -5.48
C ARG A 688 13.22 -10.30 -4.87
N ILE A 689 14.22 -9.72 -5.52
CA ILE A 689 14.62 -8.32 -5.32
C ILE A 689 14.05 -7.50 -6.47
N ALA A 690 13.36 -6.39 -6.17
CA ALA A 690 12.74 -5.56 -7.18
C ALA A 690 13.12 -4.08 -7.02
N ALA A 691 13.68 -3.50 -8.08
CA ALA A 691 13.90 -2.06 -8.18
C ALA A 691 12.54 -1.35 -8.31
N GLY A 692 12.22 -0.50 -7.34
CA GLY A 692 10.99 0.30 -7.29
C GLY A 692 11.24 1.78 -7.59
N ALA A 693 10.17 2.57 -7.59
CA ALA A 693 10.19 4.01 -7.80
C ALA A 693 11.04 4.75 -6.76
N ARG A 694 10.95 4.34 -5.49
CA ARG A 694 11.70 4.93 -4.37
C ARG A 694 13.21 4.86 -4.51
N LEU A 695 13.75 3.76 -5.03
CA LEU A 695 15.18 3.67 -5.38
C LEU A 695 15.58 4.81 -6.31
N VAL A 696 14.75 5.11 -7.31
CA VAL A 696 15.08 6.08 -8.35
C VAL A 696 14.90 7.52 -7.87
N SER A 697 13.79 7.82 -7.18
CA SER A 697 13.57 9.14 -6.59
C SER A 697 14.54 9.42 -5.45
N GLY A 698 14.83 8.42 -4.60
CA GLY A 698 15.78 8.51 -3.49
C GLY A 698 17.20 8.84 -3.98
N VAL A 699 17.71 8.09 -4.96
CA VAL A 699 19.03 8.40 -5.57
C VAL A 699 19.09 9.82 -6.15
N CYS A 700 17.99 10.31 -6.74
CA CYS A 700 17.96 11.65 -7.32
C CYS A 700 17.83 12.76 -6.27
N PHE A 701 17.01 12.55 -5.23
CA PHE A 701 16.49 13.66 -4.41
C PHE A 701 16.75 13.52 -2.92
N ASP A 702 16.91 12.31 -2.37
CA ASP A 702 16.96 12.11 -0.93
C ASP A 702 18.35 12.36 -0.34
N PRO A 703 18.56 13.48 0.38
CA PRO A 703 19.86 13.80 0.97
C PRO A 703 20.23 12.88 2.14
N MET A 704 19.28 12.12 2.72
CA MET A 704 19.56 11.20 3.82
C MET A 704 20.38 9.98 3.36
N LEU A 705 20.32 9.64 2.07
CA LEU A 705 21.05 8.51 1.49
C LEU A 705 22.53 8.85 1.17
N GLY A 706 22.88 10.14 1.08
CA GLY A 706 24.22 10.61 0.69
C GLY A 706 24.23 12.02 0.09
N GLN A 707 25.43 12.59 -0.08
CA GLN A 707 25.58 13.99 -0.52
C GLN A 707 25.36 14.19 -2.02
N ASN A 708 25.56 13.14 -2.82
CA ASN A 708 25.40 13.16 -4.28
C ASN A 708 24.78 11.85 -4.80
N PRO A 709 24.24 11.82 -6.04
CA PRO A 709 23.58 10.63 -6.58
C PRO A 709 24.45 9.35 -6.60
N THR A 710 25.78 9.48 -6.70
CA THR A 710 26.67 8.31 -6.71
C THR A 710 26.74 7.66 -5.33
N GLU A 711 26.88 8.46 -4.27
CA GLU A 711 26.86 7.98 -2.89
C GLU A 711 25.50 7.38 -2.52
N ARG A 712 24.41 8.01 -2.94
CA ARG A 712 23.04 7.52 -2.70
C ARG A 712 22.77 6.18 -3.39
N LEU A 713 23.22 6.02 -4.64
CA LEU A 713 23.12 4.73 -5.33
C LEU A 713 24.01 3.66 -4.66
N ALA A 714 25.21 4.03 -4.21
CA ALA A 714 26.06 3.11 -3.48
C ALA A 714 25.45 2.67 -2.14
N HIS A 715 24.69 3.54 -1.46
CA HIS A 715 23.90 3.21 -0.28
C HIS A 715 22.89 2.11 -0.57
N GLU A 716 22.04 2.34 -1.59
CA GLU A 716 21.01 1.40 -2.01
C GLU A 716 21.57 0.03 -2.44
N ILE A 717 22.75 0.03 -3.09
CA ILE A 717 23.44 -1.22 -3.45
C ILE A 717 23.94 -1.95 -2.20
N ARG A 718 24.49 -1.26 -1.19
CA ARG A 718 24.91 -1.89 0.07
C ARG A 718 23.72 -2.50 0.81
N ASP A 719 22.60 -1.78 0.86
CA ASP A 719 21.36 -2.25 1.46
C ASP A 719 20.86 -3.53 0.77
N MET A 720 20.85 -3.55 -0.56
CA MET A 720 20.50 -4.74 -1.33
C MET A 720 21.45 -5.92 -1.04
N GLN A 721 22.77 -5.66 -0.96
CA GLN A 721 23.75 -6.69 -0.61
C GLN A 721 23.53 -7.26 0.80
N LEU A 722 23.09 -6.43 1.75
CA LEU A 722 22.74 -6.84 3.11
C LEU A 722 21.54 -7.80 3.10
N VAL A 723 20.50 -7.49 2.32
CA VAL A 723 19.33 -8.36 2.16
C VAL A 723 19.74 -9.74 1.64
N LEU A 724 20.60 -9.79 0.62
CA LEU A 724 21.11 -11.05 0.06
C LEU A 724 22.04 -11.79 1.03
N ALA A 725 22.85 -11.07 1.82
CA ALA A 725 23.69 -11.66 2.86
C ALA A 725 22.84 -12.31 3.97
N LYS A 726 21.78 -11.64 4.41
CA LYS A 726 20.84 -12.20 5.39
C LYS A 726 20.14 -13.45 4.87
N LEU A 727 19.72 -13.46 3.60
CA LEU A 727 19.16 -14.67 2.98
C LEU A 727 20.15 -15.82 2.94
N ALA A 728 21.43 -15.56 2.66
CA ALA A 728 22.47 -16.58 2.74
C ALA A 728 22.63 -17.14 4.16
N ILE A 729 22.61 -16.29 5.20
CA ILE A 729 22.63 -16.72 6.61
C ILE A 729 21.43 -17.61 6.91
N ILE A 730 20.22 -17.24 6.47
CA ILE A 730 19.00 -18.05 6.62
C ILE A 730 19.16 -19.42 5.95
N GLY A 731 19.68 -19.46 4.72
CA GLY A 731 19.89 -20.71 3.98
C GLY A 731 20.89 -21.65 4.67
N ARG A 732 22.04 -21.12 5.11
CA ARG A 732 23.08 -21.89 5.81
C ARG A 732 22.60 -22.46 7.16
N ASN A 733 21.77 -21.71 7.87
CA ASN A 733 21.30 -22.05 9.22
C ASN A 733 19.88 -22.60 9.26
N TRP A 734 19.27 -22.89 8.11
CA TRP A 734 17.87 -23.27 7.98
C TRP A 734 17.43 -24.36 8.94
N ARG A 735 18.21 -25.45 9.03
CA ARG A 735 17.98 -26.57 9.95
C ARG A 735 17.89 -26.11 11.41
N TYR A 736 18.78 -25.22 11.87
CA TYR A 736 18.77 -24.72 13.24
C TYR A 736 17.50 -23.90 13.52
N MET A 737 17.15 -23.01 12.59
CA MET A 737 15.99 -22.13 12.72
C MET A 737 14.68 -22.92 12.80
N ILE A 738 14.49 -23.91 11.92
CA ILE A 738 13.28 -24.76 11.95
C ILE A 738 13.22 -25.62 13.22
N GLN A 739 14.36 -26.09 13.75
CA GLN A 739 14.39 -26.81 15.02
C GLN A 739 14.09 -25.93 16.23
N ALA A 740 14.54 -24.67 16.22
CA ALA A 740 14.25 -23.69 17.26
C ALA A 740 12.75 -23.40 17.33
N GLU A 741 12.12 -23.15 16.18
CA GLU A 741 10.66 -22.96 16.12
C GLU A 741 9.88 -24.18 16.61
N GLN A 742 10.27 -25.40 16.22
CA GLN A 742 9.57 -26.61 16.68
C GLN A 742 9.64 -26.79 18.21
N LYS A 743 10.66 -26.24 18.88
CA LYS A 743 10.76 -26.23 20.34
C LYS A 743 9.83 -25.20 20.98
N ASP A 744 9.65 -24.04 20.34
CA ASP A 744 8.71 -22.99 20.79
C ASP A 744 7.25 -23.25 20.39
N ILE A 745 7.00 -24.15 19.42
CA ILE A 745 5.65 -24.55 18.98
C ILE A 745 5.02 -25.63 19.89
N ALA A 746 5.79 -26.24 20.81
CA ALA A 746 5.27 -27.25 21.74
C ALA A 746 4.16 -26.76 22.70
N PRO A 747 3.90 -25.44 22.89
CA PRO A 747 2.67 -24.93 23.50
C PRO A 747 1.74 -24.12 22.57
N CYS A 748 2.05 -23.91 21.28
CA CYS A 748 1.32 -22.94 20.43
C CYS A 748 0.93 -23.49 19.04
N MET A 749 0.22 -24.61 18.99
CA MET A 749 -0.41 -25.12 17.76
C MET A 749 -1.89 -24.75 17.72
N SER A 750 -2.20 -23.52 17.27
CA SER A 750 -3.56 -23.19 16.79
C SER A 750 -3.66 -22.09 15.70
N VAL A 751 -2.55 -21.49 15.24
CA VAL A 751 -2.64 -20.25 14.41
C VAL A 751 -2.31 -20.43 12.91
N PHE A 752 -1.92 -21.63 12.46
CA PHE A 752 -1.58 -21.87 11.05
C PHE A 752 -2.40 -22.98 10.37
N ARG A 753 -3.72 -22.99 10.57
CA ARG A 753 -4.66 -23.68 9.68
C ARG A 753 -5.65 -22.70 9.08
#